data_AF-A0A381XYL4-F1
#
_entry.id   AF-A0A381XYL4-F1
#
_cell.length_a   1.000
_cell.length_b   1.000
_cell.length_c   1.000
_cell.angle_alpha   90.00
_cell.angle_beta   90.00
_cell.angle_gamma   90.00
#
_symmetry.space_group_name_H-M   'P 1'
#
loop_
_entity.id
_entity.type
_entity.pdbx_description
1 polymer ?
#
loop_
_entity_poly.entity_id
_entity_poly.type
_entity_poly.pdbx_seq_one_letter_code
_entity_poly.pdbx_strand_id
1 'polypeptide(L)'
;QFQPPMAFDMGEGGQAMAWEDGMTQVVQDDGSFTVFWGDGKAMEREVTEDGGFIQTNPDGTVLQQNADGSGAFTSITGATTVTEITDDGAKVTTAADGATKMELENGGEVYIEPSGWTQEKVLDEETGNFMTRGSDGLVEVTRPDGTFERINPDGTTDQSFFQEDGSLVTQMGDGSVSVVNADGSEEFTDEWGFGGKKVVAEDGSSVTLMTDGSSTMEAEDGSWSIDIAPNGDQTVTSTLEDGTVQKNMPDGGVQRYNPTSGATTFTGADGGDYVSRENPDGSVVVTDPQGMVTESNPVTGKTAVTFPDGSTQITERAADGSLQTEMSDGSQVEVKPNGATSFVDTEGNVSETVVNEDGSMLTNTPDGVAMLSAENEDGALSALYKPPSQADVAEEFAADAAEDSDLAEFQAERAVAVADAIDSGSTEAMHEVADAAVAVANDLADEADGVANEWLEDVAVAEAMNDPDMTPEVADEAAQLAADAAADAAAAKEEATAQAEADAESMAQVTEELTEAAGEQQAALQEALDAGFTMEEIQAYLESQANAEERETSSRRSTQTDDDNPLLQLFDAQKAVQDLLASATAVVADAQESSAASTRADAVAALLTQDAAEAAAVAEAVSDPAMDVEAAAAALDASRAAAEAAATEAVAAANDAAADAAIANAADAALAAPAQAAEAAAAAELELQAVQAAVDAVDPDNAEAVAQAAAVLADVVADAEAAQATADEYADTDAYAAAAAEAADSATEVAEAAAEVAEEAAEYAAVAPDEPVPGVAPRGILQDPTAGATTVTLSSGNSVGYVLSDDGVITLQSSAAADPNLVAAAEAEATADAATAAADRAQAIADAVLAGDTTAVDDAAELAGEEAEDATAAVDAAETAVAHANAVAVALDNPDMTAGIANDALSAASEARQDAESELSIARDSA
;
A
#
# COMPACT_ATOMS: atom_id res chain seq x y z
N GLN A 1 27.86 -36.84 -16.85
CA GLN A 1 28.10 -37.36 -18.22
C GLN A 1 27.53 -36.30 -19.15
N PHE A 2 28.34 -35.80 -20.09
CA PHE A 2 27.93 -34.80 -21.08
C PHE A 2 26.89 -35.40 -22.04
N GLN A 3 25.70 -34.82 -22.12
CA GLN A 3 24.77 -35.08 -23.23
C GLN A 3 24.67 -33.80 -24.08
N PRO A 4 25.13 -33.81 -25.33
CA PRO A 4 24.92 -32.68 -26.23
C PRO A 4 23.42 -32.52 -26.56
N PRO A 5 22.95 -31.31 -26.90
CA PRO A 5 21.56 -31.10 -27.29
C PRO A 5 21.19 -31.95 -28.51
N MET A 6 19.92 -32.37 -28.56
CA MET A 6 19.39 -33.12 -29.69
C MET A 6 18.87 -32.13 -30.74
N ALA A 7 19.55 -32.08 -31.89
CA ALA A 7 19.12 -31.30 -33.04
C ALA A 7 18.19 -32.11 -33.96
N PHE A 8 17.10 -31.47 -34.41
CA PHE A 8 16.12 -32.00 -35.34
C PHE A 8 15.97 -31.03 -36.53
N ASP A 9 16.10 -31.55 -37.74
CA ASP A 9 15.81 -30.80 -38.98
C ASP A 9 14.30 -30.88 -39.27
N MET A 10 13.62 -29.73 -39.32
CA MET A 10 12.18 -29.61 -39.53
C MET A 10 11.82 -29.24 -40.99
N GLY A 11 12.77 -29.22 -41.92
CA GLY A 11 12.53 -28.86 -43.32
C GLY A 11 12.24 -27.37 -43.50
N GLU A 12 11.12 -26.99 -44.12
CA GLU A 12 10.71 -25.57 -44.31
C GLU A 12 10.42 -24.84 -42.98
N GLY A 13 10.38 -25.57 -41.85
CA GLY A 13 10.23 -25.00 -40.50
C GLY A 13 11.54 -24.76 -39.74
N GLY A 14 12.71 -24.96 -40.38
CA GLY A 14 14.02 -24.66 -39.79
C GLY A 14 14.63 -25.79 -38.95
N GLN A 15 15.52 -25.43 -38.01
CA GLN A 15 16.23 -26.33 -37.10
C GLN A 15 15.68 -26.21 -35.68
N ALA A 16 15.33 -27.33 -35.05
CA ALA A 16 14.94 -27.37 -33.64
C ALA A 16 16.03 -28.03 -32.80
N MET A 17 16.38 -27.42 -31.66
CA MET A 17 17.29 -27.96 -30.66
C MET A 17 16.56 -28.17 -29.34
N ALA A 18 16.82 -29.29 -28.68
CA ALA A 18 16.25 -29.61 -27.36
C ALA A 18 17.35 -30.04 -26.40
N TRP A 19 17.30 -29.47 -25.19
CA TRP A 19 18.24 -29.74 -24.10
C TRP A 19 17.59 -30.62 -23.01
N GLU A 20 18.40 -31.23 -22.15
CA GLU A 20 17.94 -32.17 -21.10
C GLU A 20 17.16 -31.47 -19.97
N ASP A 21 17.35 -30.16 -19.82
CA ASP A 21 16.68 -29.27 -18.87
C ASP A 21 15.25 -28.88 -19.29
N GLY A 22 14.80 -29.27 -20.49
CA GLY A 22 13.48 -28.92 -21.02
C GLY A 22 13.46 -27.65 -21.87
N MET A 23 14.59 -26.96 -22.02
CA MET A 23 14.73 -25.85 -22.98
C MET A 23 14.57 -26.40 -24.41
N THR A 24 13.88 -25.65 -25.26
CA THR A 24 13.81 -25.89 -26.70
C THR A 24 14.00 -24.60 -27.48
N GLN A 25 14.69 -24.67 -28.61
CA GLN A 25 14.89 -23.54 -29.51
C GLN A 25 14.55 -23.97 -30.92
N VAL A 26 13.78 -23.16 -31.63
CA VAL A 26 13.47 -23.34 -33.05
C VAL A 26 14.03 -22.14 -33.81
N VAL A 27 14.91 -22.38 -34.76
CA VAL A 27 15.51 -21.34 -35.62
C VAL A 27 15.06 -21.59 -37.06
N GLN A 28 14.48 -20.57 -37.70
CA GLN A 28 14.01 -20.61 -39.08
C GLN A 28 15.10 -20.21 -40.08
N ASP A 29 14.88 -20.47 -41.37
CA ASP A 29 15.86 -20.20 -42.44
C ASP A 29 16.14 -18.70 -42.66
N ASP A 30 15.24 -17.81 -42.24
CA ASP A 30 15.35 -16.35 -42.31
C ASP A 30 16.11 -15.74 -41.11
N GLY A 31 16.44 -16.54 -40.10
CA GLY A 31 17.07 -16.10 -38.85
C GLY A 31 16.09 -15.80 -37.72
N SER A 32 14.78 -15.89 -37.96
CA SER A 32 13.74 -15.82 -36.92
C SER A 32 13.90 -17.00 -35.96
N PHE A 33 13.65 -16.80 -34.66
CA PHE A 33 13.73 -17.89 -33.71
C PHE A 33 12.70 -17.78 -32.59
N THR A 34 12.39 -18.93 -31.99
CA THR A 34 11.62 -19.00 -30.74
C THR A 34 12.36 -19.90 -29.75
N VAL A 35 12.54 -19.41 -28.52
CA VAL A 35 13.10 -20.18 -27.41
C VAL A 35 12.00 -20.40 -26.38
N PHE A 36 11.85 -21.64 -25.91
CA PHE A 36 11.01 -22.00 -24.79
C PHE A 36 11.87 -22.58 -23.68
N TRP A 37 11.64 -22.13 -22.45
CA TRP A 37 12.29 -22.64 -21.25
C TRP A 37 11.40 -23.65 -20.51
N GLY A 38 12.00 -24.43 -19.60
CA GLY A 38 11.32 -25.54 -18.92
C GLY A 38 10.20 -25.07 -17.98
N ASP A 39 10.29 -23.82 -17.52
CA ASP A 39 9.32 -23.13 -16.67
C ASP A 39 8.14 -22.50 -17.44
N GLY A 40 8.13 -22.58 -18.78
CA GLY A 40 7.06 -22.06 -19.63
C GLY A 40 7.30 -20.64 -20.18
N LYS A 41 8.43 -19.99 -19.85
CA LYS A 41 8.82 -18.72 -20.49
C LYS A 41 9.11 -18.91 -21.96
N ALA A 42 8.87 -17.85 -22.75
CA ALA A 42 9.14 -17.85 -24.18
C ALA A 42 9.80 -16.54 -24.63
N MET A 43 10.71 -16.64 -25.60
CA MET A 43 11.32 -15.52 -26.32
C MET A 43 11.10 -15.76 -27.80
N GLU A 44 10.68 -14.72 -28.51
CA GLU A 44 10.40 -14.77 -29.94
C GLU A 44 11.15 -13.64 -30.64
N ARG A 45 11.84 -13.95 -31.73
CA ARG A 45 12.42 -12.99 -32.65
C ARG A 45 11.88 -13.23 -34.05
N GLU A 46 11.25 -12.22 -34.62
CA GLU A 46 10.78 -12.17 -36.00
C GLU A 46 11.69 -11.27 -36.82
N VAL A 47 12.32 -11.81 -37.87
CA VAL A 47 13.15 -11.06 -38.81
C VAL A 47 12.26 -10.46 -39.90
N THR A 48 12.39 -9.15 -40.14
CA THR A 48 11.60 -8.43 -41.13
C THR A 48 12.19 -8.55 -42.54
N GLU A 49 11.37 -8.38 -43.59
CA GLU A 49 11.78 -8.55 -45.00
C GLU A 49 12.94 -7.63 -45.44
N ASP A 50 13.14 -6.51 -44.74
CA ASP A 50 14.21 -5.52 -44.98
C ASP A 50 15.53 -5.86 -44.26
N GLY A 51 15.56 -6.90 -43.43
CA GLY A 51 16.73 -7.36 -42.69
C GLY A 51 16.85 -6.81 -41.26
N GLY A 52 15.82 -6.12 -40.76
CA GLY A 52 15.65 -5.82 -39.34
C GLY A 52 15.03 -6.99 -38.55
N PHE A 53 14.70 -6.77 -37.28
CA PHE A 53 13.94 -7.72 -36.46
C PHE A 53 13.13 -7.04 -35.35
N ILE A 54 12.10 -7.75 -34.89
CA ILE A 54 11.38 -7.48 -33.64
C ILE A 54 11.58 -8.68 -32.73
N GLN A 55 11.98 -8.44 -31.49
CA GLN A 55 12.16 -9.46 -30.47
C GLN A 55 11.29 -9.15 -29.25
N THR A 56 10.47 -10.12 -28.87
CA THR A 56 9.65 -10.09 -27.66
C THR A 56 10.25 -11.07 -26.64
N ASN A 57 10.51 -10.56 -25.44
CA ASN A 57 11.16 -11.29 -24.37
C ASN A 57 10.15 -11.76 -23.31
N PRO A 58 10.50 -12.77 -22.49
CA PRO A 58 9.60 -13.29 -21.45
C PRO A 58 9.30 -12.29 -20.33
N ASP A 59 10.14 -11.27 -20.16
CA ASP A 59 10.00 -10.15 -19.21
C ASP A 59 9.04 -9.06 -19.70
N GLY A 60 8.42 -9.23 -20.88
CA GLY A 60 7.54 -8.23 -21.49
C GLY A 60 8.27 -7.13 -22.26
N THR A 61 9.60 -7.08 -22.22
CA THR A 61 10.39 -6.12 -22.99
C THR A 61 10.34 -6.44 -24.48
N VAL A 62 10.40 -5.38 -25.29
CA VAL A 62 10.38 -5.48 -26.76
C VAL A 62 11.57 -4.75 -27.34
N LEU A 63 12.33 -5.43 -28.21
CA LEU A 63 13.43 -4.86 -28.97
C LEU A 63 13.10 -4.85 -30.45
N GLN A 64 13.08 -3.66 -31.05
CA GLN A 64 12.98 -3.48 -32.49
C GLN A 64 14.30 -2.92 -33.02
N GLN A 65 14.90 -3.61 -33.99
CA GLN A 65 16.08 -3.12 -34.71
C GLN A 65 15.83 -3.13 -36.22
N ASN A 66 16.05 -1.99 -36.86
CA ASN A 66 15.99 -1.83 -38.31
C ASN A 66 17.30 -2.30 -38.97
N ALA A 67 17.26 -2.52 -40.29
CA ALA A 67 18.41 -3.02 -41.05
C ALA A 67 19.64 -2.07 -41.06
N ASP A 68 19.46 -0.79 -40.76
CA ASP A 68 20.54 0.20 -40.65
C ASP A 68 21.17 0.26 -39.24
N GLY A 69 20.63 -0.50 -38.28
CA GLY A 69 21.07 -0.51 -36.89
C GLY A 69 20.34 0.46 -35.97
N SER A 70 19.48 1.33 -36.51
CA SER A 70 18.53 2.14 -35.71
C SER A 70 17.44 1.25 -35.11
N GLY A 71 16.74 1.72 -34.08
CA GLY A 71 15.75 0.88 -33.40
C GLY A 71 15.05 1.55 -32.23
N ALA A 72 14.18 0.78 -31.59
CA ALA A 72 13.52 1.16 -30.35
C ALA A 72 13.52 -0.02 -29.37
N PHE A 73 13.63 0.29 -28.09
CA PHE A 73 13.56 -0.66 -27.00
C PHE A 73 12.47 -0.21 -26.01
N THR A 74 11.62 -1.14 -25.57
CA THR A 74 10.63 -0.91 -24.52
C THR A 74 11.04 -1.72 -23.28
N SER A 75 11.31 -1.01 -22.19
CA SER A 75 11.69 -1.55 -20.87
C SER A 75 10.52 -2.21 -20.14
N ILE A 76 10.79 -2.84 -18.99
CA ILE A 76 9.74 -3.54 -18.19
C ILE A 76 8.70 -2.57 -17.62
N THR A 77 9.06 -1.29 -17.48
CA THR A 77 8.17 -0.22 -17.00
C THR A 77 7.41 0.49 -18.13
N GLY A 78 7.64 0.10 -19.38
CA GLY A 78 7.03 0.73 -20.56
C GLY A 78 7.78 1.97 -21.08
N ALA A 79 8.86 2.40 -20.42
CA ALA A 79 9.72 3.46 -20.93
C ALA A 79 10.37 3.02 -22.26
N THR A 80 10.35 3.92 -23.25
CA THR A 80 10.88 3.64 -24.59
C THR A 80 12.20 4.35 -24.80
N THR A 81 13.19 3.61 -25.30
CA THR A 81 14.50 4.12 -25.70
C THR A 81 14.63 4.01 -27.21
N VAL A 82 15.09 5.07 -27.88
CA VAL A 82 15.26 5.13 -29.34
C VAL A 82 16.74 5.20 -29.69
N THR A 83 17.20 4.32 -30.58
CA THR A 83 18.56 4.36 -31.14
C THR A 83 18.50 4.88 -32.56
N GLU A 84 19.21 5.98 -32.82
CA GLU A 84 19.38 6.56 -34.15
C GLU A 84 20.84 6.41 -34.61
N ILE A 85 21.02 6.28 -35.92
CA ILE A 85 22.34 6.28 -36.56
C ILE A 85 22.50 7.61 -37.28
N THR A 86 23.50 8.39 -36.91
CA THR A 86 23.78 9.69 -37.53
C THR A 86 24.52 9.54 -38.87
N ASP A 87 24.51 10.59 -39.70
CA ASP A 87 25.14 10.59 -41.04
C ASP A 87 26.67 10.31 -41.01
N ASP A 88 27.32 10.54 -39.87
CA ASP A 88 28.73 10.26 -39.60
C ASP A 88 28.98 8.89 -38.96
N GLY A 89 27.95 8.04 -38.86
CA GLY A 89 28.05 6.66 -38.39
C GLY A 89 28.02 6.51 -36.86
N ALA A 90 27.82 7.59 -36.10
CA ALA A 90 27.67 7.51 -34.66
C ALA A 90 26.29 6.94 -34.29
N LYS A 91 26.24 6.19 -33.18
CA LYS A 91 24.99 5.68 -32.62
C LYS A 91 24.56 6.58 -31.48
N VAL A 92 23.36 7.13 -31.55
CA VAL A 92 22.78 7.95 -30.49
C VAL A 92 21.57 7.22 -29.93
N THR A 93 21.67 6.79 -28.69
CA THR A 93 20.58 6.17 -27.94
C THR A 93 20.00 7.20 -26.99
N THR A 94 18.70 7.48 -27.11
CA THR A 94 17.97 8.46 -26.30
C THR A 94 16.86 7.76 -25.54
N ALA A 95 16.88 7.85 -24.21
CA ALA A 95 15.83 7.32 -23.34
C ALA A 95 14.70 8.35 -23.14
N ALA A 96 13.52 7.88 -22.70
CA ALA A 96 12.34 8.71 -22.49
C ALA A 96 12.52 9.80 -21.41
N ASP A 97 13.41 9.57 -20.44
CA ASP A 97 13.77 10.52 -19.38
C ASP A 97 14.74 11.62 -19.85
N GLY A 98 15.19 11.56 -21.10
CA GLY A 98 16.15 12.51 -21.68
C GLY A 98 17.61 12.10 -21.56
N ALA A 99 17.92 10.93 -20.99
CA ALA A 99 19.28 10.39 -20.99
C ALA A 99 19.75 10.11 -22.42
N THR A 100 21.02 10.41 -22.71
CA THR A 100 21.60 10.14 -24.03
C THR A 100 22.94 9.41 -23.92
N LYS A 101 23.11 8.39 -24.76
CA LYS A 101 24.38 7.71 -25.00
C LYS A 101 24.77 7.89 -26.46
N MET A 102 25.93 8.47 -26.71
CA MET A 102 26.51 8.60 -28.04
C MET A 102 27.76 7.74 -28.16
N GLU A 103 27.80 6.84 -29.15
CA GLU A 103 28.96 6.02 -29.50
C GLU A 103 29.51 6.47 -30.86
N LEU A 104 30.76 6.92 -30.89
CA LEU A 104 31.45 7.38 -32.10
C LEU A 104 32.19 6.23 -32.80
N GLU A 105 32.38 6.31 -34.12
CA GLU A 105 33.12 5.28 -34.90
C GLU A 105 34.57 5.06 -34.44
N ASN A 106 35.19 6.06 -33.80
CA ASN A 106 36.55 5.97 -33.27
C ASN A 106 36.64 5.30 -31.88
N GLY A 107 35.52 4.81 -31.34
CA GLY A 107 35.42 4.18 -30.02
C GLY A 107 35.31 5.19 -28.86
N GLY A 108 35.12 6.48 -29.16
CA GLY A 108 34.76 7.49 -28.16
C GLY A 108 33.29 7.38 -27.78
N GLU A 109 32.98 7.62 -26.51
CA GLU A 109 31.65 7.45 -25.94
C GLU A 109 31.29 8.69 -25.11
N VAL A 110 30.05 9.17 -25.22
CA VAL A 110 29.54 10.26 -24.39
C VAL A 110 28.23 9.81 -23.77
N TYR A 111 28.16 9.91 -22.44
CA TYR A 111 26.96 9.63 -21.67
C TYR A 111 26.51 10.90 -20.96
N ILE A 112 25.22 11.20 -21.05
CA ILE A 112 24.59 12.35 -20.41
C ILE A 112 23.31 11.88 -19.75
N GLU A 113 23.22 12.06 -18.44
CA GLU A 113 22.01 11.78 -17.67
C GLU A 113 21.06 12.98 -17.58
N PRO A 114 19.76 12.74 -17.31
CA PRO A 114 18.82 13.79 -16.91
C PRO A 114 19.26 14.51 -15.63
N SER A 115 19.95 13.78 -14.74
CA SER A 115 20.57 14.30 -13.50
C SER A 115 21.67 15.35 -13.76
N GLY A 116 22.17 15.42 -15.00
CA GLY A 116 23.32 16.25 -15.38
C GLY A 116 24.68 15.60 -15.18
N TRP A 117 24.74 14.35 -14.70
CA TRP A 117 25.98 13.57 -14.67
C TRP A 117 26.43 13.25 -16.10
N THR A 118 27.75 13.30 -16.33
CA THR A 118 28.33 13.04 -17.65
C THR A 118 29.56 12.16 -17.55
N GLN A 119 29.69 11.23 -18.49
CA GLN A 119 30.92 10.49 -18.73
C GLN A 119 31.35 10.64 -20.19
N GLU A 120 32.61 11.01 -20.39
CA GLU A 120 33.19 11.21 -21.70
C GLU A 120 34.43 10.34 -21.86
N LYS A 121 34.45 9.52 -22.91
CA LYS A 121 35.60 8.74 -23.35
C LYS A 121 36.10 9.28 -24.67
N VAL A 122 37.31 9.80 -24.68
CA VAL A 122 37.91 10.47 -25.82
C VAL A 122 39.21 9.77 -26.23
N LEU A 123 39.36 9.52 -27.53
CA LEU A 123 40.62 9.08 -28.11
C LEU A 123 41.56 10.28 -28.30
N ASP A 124 42.75 10.22 -27.73
CA ASP A 124 43.84 11.13 -28.05
C ASP A 124 44.56 10.63 -29.32
N GLU A 125 44.32 11.30 -30.45
CA GLU A 125 44.92 10.94 -31.75
C GLU A 125 46.46 11.09 -31.80
N GLU A 126 47.08 11.86 -30.90
CA GLU A 126 48.54 12.04 -30.87
C GLU A 126 49.24 10.88 -30.16
N THR A 127 48.66 10.40 -29.06
CA THR A 127 49.25 9.34 -28.22
C THR A 127 48.64 7.97 -28.47
N GLY A 128 47.44 7.90 -29.04
CA GLY A 128 46.63 6.70 -29.17
C GLY A 128 45.98 6.24 -27.86
N ASN A 129 46.07 7.05 -26.79
CA ASN A 129 45.47 6.74 -25.50
C ASN A 129 43.96 7.03 -25.53
N PHE A 130 43.18 6.24 -24.81
CA PHE A 130 41.82 6.62 -24.45
C PHE A 130 41.84 7.30 -23.09
N MET A 131 41.16 8.44 -22.98
CA MET A 131 40.91 9.12 -21.72
C MET A 131 39.42 9.06 -21.41
N THR A 132 39.04 8.43 -20.30
CA THR A 132 37.68 8.43 -19.76
C THR A 132 37.62 9.40 -18.58
N ARG A 133 36.64 10.30 -18.58
CA ARG A 133 36.38 11.24 -17.49
C ARG A 133 34.91 11.18 -17.09
N GLY A 134 34.65 10.93 -15.81
CA GLY A 134 33.34 11.12 -15.19
C GLY A 134 33.24 12.49 -14.48
N SER A 135 32.03 13.02 -14.33
CA SER A 135 31.77 14.22 -13.52
C SER A 135 31.93 13.99 -12.01
N ASP A 136 32.01 12.73 -11.57
CA ASP A 136 32.26 12.27 -10.20
C ASP A 136 33.75 12.30 -9.80
N GLY A 137 34.64 12.70 -10.71
CA GLY A 137 36.08 12.73 -10.48
C GLY A 137 36.82 11.49 -10.97
N LEU A 138 36.13 10.49 -11.54
CA LEU A 138 36.78 9.37 -12.23
C LEU A 138 37.63 9.88 -13.39
N VAL A 139 38.90 9.48 -13.42
CA VAL A 139 39.78 9.71 -14.57
C VAL A 139 40.56 8.44 -14.88
N GLU A 140 40.34 7.86 -16.05
CA GLU A 140 41.11 6.72 -16.55
C GLU A 140 41.85 7.09 -17.83
N VAL A 141 43.13 6.74 -17.90
CA VAL A 141 43.93 6.82 -19.12
C VAL A 141 44.39 5.42 -19.50
N THR A 142 43.84 4.88 -20.57
CA THR A 142 44.22 3.59 -21.15
C THR A 142 45.20 3.82 -22.30
N ARG A 143 46.37 3.17 -22.24
CA ARG A 143 47.44 3.29 -23.25
C ARG A 143 47.33 2.19 -24.31
N PRO A 144 47.86 2.40 -25.54
CA PRO A 144 47.84 1.40 -26.61
C PRO A 144 48.51 0.06 -26.28
N ASP A 145 49.42 0.04 -25.31
CA ASP A 145 50.12 -1.17 -24.86
C ASP A 145 49.33 -1.99 -23.84
N GLY A 146 48.08 -1.58 -23.56
CA GLY A 146 47.17 -2.22 -22.62
C GLY A 146 47.40 -1.80 -21.16
N THR A 147 48.39 -0.96 -20.87
CA THR A 147 48.56 -0.39 -19.53
C THR A 147 47.59 0.76 -19.30
N PHE A 148 47.24 1.03 -18.04
CA PHE A 148 46.32 2.08 -17.67
C PHE A 148 46.74 2.78 -16.37
N GLU A 149 46.17 3.95 -16.15
CA GLU A 149 46.25 4.71 -14.92
C GLU A 149 44.85 5.25 -14.63
N ARG A 150 44.25 4.81 -13.53
CA ARG A 150 42.89 5.15 -13.12
C ARG A 150 42.92 5.82 -11.76
N ILE A 151 42.28 6.98 -11.67
CA ILE A 151 41.98 7.68 -10.43
C ILE A 151 40.50 7.46 -10.17
N ASN A 152 40.19 6.74 -9.10
CA ASN A 152 38.82 6.43 -8.71
C ASN A 152 38.15 7.66 -8.05
N PRO A 153 36.81 7.71 -7.98
CA PRO A 153 36.08 8.82 -7.35
C PRO A 153 36.46 9.07 -5.87
N ASP A 154 36.87 8.01 -5.15
CA ASP A 154 37.35 8.08 -3.76
C ASP A 154 38.79 8.60 -3.63
N GLY A 155 39.46 8.90 -4.75
CA GLY A 155 40.83 9.38 -4.82
C GLY A 155 41.90 8.28 -4.78
N THR A 156 41.52 7.00 -4.70
CA THR A 156 42.47 5.89 -4.83
C THR A 156 42.97 5.76 -6.27
N THR A 157 44.14 5.14 -6.44
CA THR A 157 44.79 5.05 -7.76
C THR A 157 45.11 3.61 -8.13
N ASP A 158 44.60 3.19 -9.28
CA ASP A 158 44.96 1.93 -9.91
C ASP A 158 45.93 2.20 -11.06
N GLN A 159 46.99 1.40 -11.17
CA GLN A 159 47.99 1.58 -12.21
C GLN A 159 48.50 0.24 -12.71
N SER A 160 48.75 0.15 -14.01
CA SER A 160 49.51 -0.94 -14.60
C SER A 160 50.74 -0.43 -15.34
N PHE A 161 51.84 -1.18 -15.26
CA PHE A 161 53.09 -0.87 -15.93
C PHE A 161 53.95 -2.12 -16.17
N PHE A 162 54.81 -2.05 -17.19
CA PHE A 162 55.79 -3.10 -17.46
C PHE A 162 57.07 -2.93 -16.62
N GLN A 163 57.58 -4.03 -16.08
CA GLN A 163 58.90 -4.12 -15.45
C GLN A 163 60.03 -4.29 -16.48
N GLU A 164 61.28 -4.10 -16.05
CA GLU A 164 62.48 -4.21 -16.91
C GLU A 164 62.70 -5.63 -17.46
N ASP A 165 62.12 -6.65 -16.84
CA ASP A 165 62.15 -8.05 -17.27
C ASP A 165 61.03 -8.42 -18.27
N GLY A 166 60.15 -7.47 -18.61
CA GLY A 166 59.03 -7.66 -19.53
C GLY A 166 57.73 -8.14 -18.87
N SER A 167 57.70 -8.27 -17.53
CA SER A 167 56.48 -8.63 -16.80
C SER A 167 55.54 -7.43 -16.66
N LEU A 168 54.23 -7.62 -16.84
CA LEU A 168 53.21 -6.60 -16.60
C LEU A 168 52.77 -6.67 -15.14
N VAL A 169 52.79 -5.54 -14.44
CA VAL A 169 52.29 -5.42 -13.07
C VAL A 169 51.04 -4.56 -13.08
N THR A 170 49.99 -5.03 -12.45
CA THR A 170 48.79 -4.25 -12.12
C THR A 170 48.72 -4.10 -10.61
N GLN A 171 48.66 -2.86 -10.13
CA GLN A 171 48.50 -2.50 -8.72
C GLN A 171 47.19 -1.73 -8.59
N MET A 172 46.34 -2.19 -7.68
CA MET A 172 45.09 -1.54 -7.36
C MET A 172 45.25 -0.65 -6.11
N GLY A 173 44.32 0.28 -5.92
CA GLY A 173 44.28 1.21 -4.79
C GLY A 173 44.10 0.54 -3.43
N ASP A 174 43.52 -0.66 -3.40
CA ASP A 174 43.35 -1.52 -2.21
C ASP A 174 44.63 -2.28 -1.81
N GLY A 175 45.72 -2.14 -2.57
CA GLY A 175 46.99 -2.82 -2.30
C GLY A 175 47.12 -4.22 -2.90
N SER A 176 46.12 -4.70 -3.63
CA SER A 176 46.22 -5.93 -4.44
C SER A 176 47.17 -5.76 -5.63
N VAL A 177 47.85 -6.85 -6.00
CA VAL A 177 48.88 -6.87 -7.06
C VAL A 177 48.71 -8.10 -7.93
N SER A 178 48.68 -7.91 -9.25
CA SER A 178 48.87 -8.98 -10.25
C SER A 178 50.15 -8.76 -11.04
N VAL A 179 50.89 -9.84 -11.30
CA VAL A 179 52.12 -9.88 -12.09
C VAL A 179 51.99 -10.93 -13.17
N VAL A 180 51.87 -10.50 -14.42
CA VAL A 180 51.94 -11.36 -15.60
C VAL A 180 53.39 -11.42 -16.08
N ASN A 181 54.02 -12.58 -15.96
CA ASN A 181 55.41 -12.81 -16.35
C ASN A 181 55.53 -12.98 -17.88
N ALA A 182 56.75 -12.76 -18.40
CA ALA A 182 57.04 -12.88 -19.83
C ALA A 182 56.87 -14.31 -20.42
N ASP A 183 56.78 -15.34 -19.57
CA ASP A 183 56.48 -16.73 -19.98
C ASP A 183 54.96 -17.04 -20.03
N GLY A 184 54.12 -16.03 -19.78
CA GLY A 184 52.66 -16.15 -19.74
C GLY A 184 52.12 -16.68 -18.41
N SER A 185 52.97 -16.95 -17.42
CA SER A 185 52.51 -17.28 -16.06
C SER A 185 52.11 -16.01 -15.31
N GLU A 186 51.00 -16.08 -14.57
CA GLU A 186 50.50 -14.96 -13.78
C GLU A 186 50.56 -15.31 -12.29
N GLU A 187 51.04 -14.38 -11.47
CA GLU A 187 50.98 -14.46 -10.02
C GLU A 187 50.20 -13.26 -9.52
N PHE A 188 49.17 -13.48 -8.70
CA PHE A 188 48.37 -12.40 -8.14
C PHE A 188 48.17 -12.59 -6.63
N THR A 189 47.92 -11.50 -5.93
CA THR A 189 47.72 -11.46 -4.48
C THR A 189 46.79 -10.30 -4.14
N ASP A 190 45.76 -10.56 -3.35
CA ASP A 190 44.81 -9.56 -2.86
C ASP A 190 45.33 -8.79 -1.62
N GLU A 191 44.52 -7.87 -1.10
CA GLU A 191 44.83 -7.07 0.10
C GLU A 191 45.09 -7.92 1.36
N TRP A 192 44.43 -9.08 1.48
CA TRP A 192 44.53 -9.98 2.64
C TRP A 192 45.62 -11.06 2.49
N GLY A 193 46.37 -11.04 1.39
CA GLY A 193 47.46 -11.98 1.12
C GLY A 193 47.02 -13.33 0.53
N PHE A 194 45.77 -13.43 0.09
CA PHE A 194 45.26 -14.55 -0.67
C PHE A 194 45.60 -14.37 -2.15
N GLY A 195 46.17 -15.40 -2.77
CA GLY A 195 46.69 -15.28 -4.13
C GLY A 195 46.65 -16.57 -4.91
N GLY A 196 47.10 -16.51 -6.15
CA GLY A 196 47.14 -17.66 -7.04
C GLY A 196 48.27 -17.58 -8.05
N LYS A 197 48.57 -18.73 -8.64
CA LYS A 197 49.55 -18.85 -9.72
C LYS A 197 48.93 -19.56 -10.92
N LYS A 198 48.88 -18.88 -12.07
CA LYS A 198 48.52 -19.44 -13.37
C LYS A 198 49.77 -19.86 -14.12
N VAL A 199 49.79 -21.08 -14.65
CA VAL A 199 50.87 -21.65 -15.46
C VAL A 199 50.29 -22.14 -16.78
N VAL A 200 50.93 -21.76 -17.89
CA VAL A 200 50.56 -22.23 -19.23
C VAL A 200 51.45 -23.42 -19.61
N ALA A 201 50.84 -24.50 -20.10
CA ALA A 201 51.50 -25.71 -20.57
C ALA A 201 51.96 -25.61 -22.03
N GLU A 202 52.81 -26.55 -22.48
CA GLU A 202 53.35 -26.56 -23.85
C GLU A 202 52.29 -26.80 -24.94
N ASP A 203 51.13 -27.35 -24.58
CA ASP A 203 49.98 -27.57 -25.46
C ASP A 203 48.98 -26.40 -25.45
N GLY A 204 49.37 -25.26 -24.86
CA GLY A 204 48.56 -24.05 -24.79
C GLY A 204 47.46 -24.07 -23.73
N SER A 205 47.22 -25.20 -23.06
CA SER A 205 46.31 -25.27 -21.91
C SER A 205 46.90 -24.54 -20.69
N SER A 206 46.08 -23.97 -19.82
CA SER A 206 46.55 -23.33 -18.60
C SER A 206 45.97 -23.94 -17.34
N VAL A 207 46.75 -23.90 -16.26
CA VAL A 207 46.35 -24.34 -14.92
C VAL A 207 46.58 -23.20 -13.93
N THR A 208 45.54 -22.75 -13.26
CA THR A 208 45.60 -21.80 -12.14
C THR A 208 45.50 -22.56 -10.84
N LEU A 209 46.43 -22.33 -9.92
CA LEU A 209 46.43 -22.92 -8.58
C LEU A 209 46.28 -21.79 -7.55
N MET A 210 45.26 -21.88 -6.72
CA MET A 210 44.98 -20.88 -5.68
C MET A 210 45.61 -21.26 -4.34
N THR A 211 45.70 -20.30 -3.43
CA THR A 211 46.28 -20.50 -2.08
C THR A 211 45.37 -21.31 -1.15
N ASP A 212 44.05 -21.33 -1.37
CA ASP A 212 43.09 -22.20 -0.65
C ASP A 212 43.12 -23.68 -1.08
N GLY A 213 43.84 -24.01 -2.15
CA GLY A 213 43.89 -25.35 -2.71
C GLY A 213 42.88 -25.63 -3.82
N SER A 214 42.12 -24.63 -4.30
CA SER A 214 41.35 -24.73 -5.54
C SER A 214 42.25 -24.66 -6.78
N SER A 215 41.75 -25.18 -7.91
CA SER A 215 42.47 -25.16 -9.17
C SER A 215 41.54 -25.05 -10.38
N THR A 216 41.92 -24.25 -11.37
CA THR A 216 41.21 -24.11 -12.66
C THR A 216 42.09 -24.64 -13.79
N MET A 217 41.53 -25.38 -14.74
CA MET A 217 42.20 -25.85 -15.95
C MET A 217 41.44 -25.38 -17.20
N GLU A 218 42.13 -24.87 -18.20
CA GLU A 218 41.52 -24.27 -19.40
C GLU A 218 42.20 -24.78 -20.68
N ALA A 219 41.43 -24.99 -21.75
CA ALA A 219 41.95 -25.36 -23.06
C ALA A 219 42.50 -24.15 -23.85
N GLU A 220 43.50 -24.37 -24.73
CA GLU A 220 44.07 -23.32 -25.60
C GLU A 220 43.01 -22.67 -26.51
N ASP A 221 42.04 -23.46 -26.98
CA ASP A 221 41.01 -23.04 -27.92
C ASP A 221 39.71 -22.56 -27.24
N GLY A 222 39.68 -22.49 -25.90
CA GLY A 222 38.49 -22.10 -25.12
C GLY A 222 37.32 -23.09 -25.23
N SER A 223 37.54 -24.30 -25.77
CA SER A 223 36.49 -25.30 -25.93
C SER A 223 35.99 -25.88 -24.60
N TRP A 224 36.82 -25.85 -23.56
CA TRP A 224 36.44 -26.27 -22.21
C TRP A 224 37.26 -25.57 -21.11
N SER A 225 36.66 -25.45 -19.92
CA SER A 225 37.35 -25.18 -18.65
C SER A 225 36.82 -26.08 -17.53
N ILE A 226 37.68 -26.41 -16.57
CA ILE A 226 37.33 -27.22 -15.38
C ILE A 226 37.82 -26.47 -14.13
N ASP A 227 36.89 -26.09 -13.28
CA ASP A 227 37.18 -25.51 -11.97
C ASP A 227 37.02 -26.59 -10.89
N ILE A 228 38.00 -26.70 -9.99
CA ILE A 228 38.02 -27.64 -8.87
C ILE A 228 38.11 -26.81 -7.58
N ALA A 229 37.04 -26.84 -6.79
CA ALA A 229 36.99 -26.17 -5.49
C ALA A 229 37.84 -26.90 -4.43
N PRO A 230 38.19 -26.26 -3.29
CA PRO A 230 39.04 -26.87 -2.26
C PRO A 230 38.42 -28.12 -1.61
N ASN A 231 37.09 -28.20 -1.62
CA ASN A 231 36.32 -29.35 -1.14
C ASN A 231 36.27 -30.52 -2.16
N GLY A 232 36.80 -30.34 -3.37
CA GLY A 232 36.86 -31.33 -4.45
C GLY A 232 35.70 -31.29 -5.44
N ASP A 233 34.76 -30.35 -5.29
CA ASP A 233 33.67 -30.16 -6.24
C ASP A 233 34.18 -29.64 -7.58
N GLN A 234 33.59 -30.14 -8.68
CA GLN A 234 34.06 -29.86 -10.04
C GLN A 234 32.98 -29.16 -10.86
N THR A 235 33.33 -28.02 -11.45
CA THR A 235 32.49 -27.29 -12.40
C THR A 235 33.11 -27.40 -13.79
N VAL A 236 32.31 -27.69 -14.82
CA VAL A 236 32.80 -27.91 -16.19
C VAL A 236 32.11 -26.95 -17.15
N THR A 237 32.89 -26.08 -17.78
CA THR A 237 32.45 -25.19 -18.87
C THR A 237 32.82 -25.79 -20.22
N SER A 238 31.93 -25.71 -21.19
CA SER A 238 32.13 -26.18 -22.57
C SER A 238 31.51 -25.22 -23.58
N THR A 239 32.20 -25.00 -24.69
CA THR A 239 31.72 -24.18 -25.81
C THR A 239 31.27 -25.09 -26.96
N LEU A 240 30.03 -24.91 -27.44
CA LEU A 240 29.43 -25.68 -28.53
C LEU A 240 29.82 -25.11 -29.91
N GLU A 241 29.57 -25.87 -30.98
CA GLU A 241 29.88 -25.45 -32.36
C GLU A 241 29.07 -24.22 -32.84
N ASP A 242 27.93 -23.95 -32.21
CA ASP A 242 27.09 -22.77 -32.47
C ASP A 242 27.51 -21.53 -31.66
N GLY A 243 28.60 -21.63 -30.89
CA GLY A 243 29.11 -20.56 -30.03
C GLY A 243 28.44 -20.48 -28.65
N THR A 244 27.45 -21.33 -28.35
CA THR A 244 26.82 -21.40 -27.03
C THR A 244 27.83 -21.88 -25.99
N VAL A 245 27.93 -21.18 -24.86
CA VAL A 245 28.81 -21.57 -23.74
C VAL A 245 27.95 -22.14 -22.63
N GLN A 246 28.23 -23.36 -22.18
CA GLN A 246 27.51 -24.04 -21.12
C GLN A 246 28.43 -24.40 -19.96
N LYS A 247 28.08 -24.01 -18.74
CA LYS A 247 28.76 -24.31 -17.47
C LYS A 247 27.89 -25.24 -16.63
N ASN A 248 28.43 -26.39 -16.24
CA ASN A 248 27.74 -27.41 -15.46
C ASN A 248 28.28 -27.42 -14.04
N MET A 249 27.38 -27.27 -13.06
CA MET A 249 27.71 -27.21 -11.65
C MET A 249 27.72 -28.61 -10.99
N PRO A 250 28.39 -28.76 -9.84
CA PRO A 250 28.47 -30.02 -9.10
C PRO A 250 27.12 -30.54 -8.57
N ASP A 251 26.18 -29.64 -8.30
CA ASP A 251 24.85 -29.93 -7.76
C ASP A 251 23.82 -30.36 -8.82
N GLY A 252 24.19 -30.30 -10.11
CA GLY A 252 23.33 -30.60 -11.24
C GLY A 252 22.75 -29.36 -11.95
N GLY A 253 23.01 -28.16 -11.45
CA GLY A 253 22.64 -26.92 -12.13
C GLY A 253 23.44 -26.67 -13.41
N VAL A 254 22.88 -25.87 -14.31
CA VAL A 254 23.47 -25.56 -15.63
C VAL A 254 23.30 -24.09 -15.95
N GLN A 255 24.40 -23.39 -16.25
CA GLN A 255 24.38 -22.04 -16.84
C GLN A 255 24.69 -22.12 -18.34
N ARG A 256 23.99 -21.34 -19.17
CA ARG A 256 24.11 -21.34 -20.62
C ARG A 256 24.04 -19.92 -21.17
N TYR A 257 25.07 -19.46 -21.85
CA TYR A 257 25.05 -18.23 -22.63
C TYR A 257 24.86 -18.55 -24.11
N ASN A 258 23.84 -17.95 -24.73
CA ASN A 258 23.58 -18.07 -26.17
C ASN A 258 23.91 -16.74 -26.88
N PRO A 259 24.93 -16.71 -27.75
CA PRO A 259 25.33 -15.47 -28.43
C PRO A 259 24.31 -14.98 -29.47
N THR A 260 23.40 -15.84 -29.94
CA THR A 260 22.37 -15.46 -30.93
C THR A 260 21.21 -14.68 -30.30
N SER A 261 20.79 -15.10 -29.10
CA SER A 261 19.74 -14.41 -28.33
C SER A 261 20.29 -13.34 -27.40
N GLY A 262 21.59 -13.36 -27.09
CA GLY A 262 22.22 -12.45 -26.13
C GLY A 262 21.84 -12.74 -24.67
N ALA A 263 21.16 -13.86 -24.40
CA ALA A 263 20.69 -14.23 -23.08
C ALA A 263 21.59 -15.28 -22.41
N THR A 264 21.77 -15.14 -21.10
CA THR A 264 22.36 -16.13 -20.21
C THR A 264 21.26 -16.77 -19.36
N THR A 265 21.07 -18.08 -19.50
CA THR A 265 20.14 -18.87 -18.68
C THR A 265 20.91 -19.57 -17.56
N PHE A 266 20.34 -19.65 -16.36
CA PHE A 266 20.81 -20.52 -15.29
C PHE A 266 19.65 -21.39 -14.80
N THR A 267 19.79 -22.70 -14.97
CA THR A 267 18.85 -23.71 -14.50
C THR A 267 19.34 -24.29 -13.19
N GLY A 268 18.57 -24.12 -12.12
CA GLY A 268 18.85 -24.71 -10.82
C GLY A 268 18.74 -26.25 -10.82
N ALA A 269 19.28 -26.90 -9.79
CA ALA A 269 19.18 -28.36 -9.63
C ALA A 269 17.73 -28.85 -9.41
N ASP A 270 16.83 -27.94 -9.03
CA ASP A 270 15.39 -28.11 -8.88
C ASP A 270 14.59 -27.85 -10.18
N GLY A 271 15.26 -27.37 -11.24
CA GLY A 271 14.67 -27.11 -12.56
C GLY A 271 14.12 -25.69 -12.77
N GLY A 272 14.36 -24.75 -11.86
CA GLY A 272 13.98 -23.35 -12.06
C GLY A 272 14.95 -22.61 -12.99
N ASP A 273 14.43 -21.83 -13.94
CA ASP A 273 15.24 -21.09 -14.93
C ASP A 273 15.32 -19.59 -14.60
N TYR A 274 16.54 -19.10 -14.37
CA TYR A 274 16.89 -17.67 -14.35
C TYR A 274 17.35 -17.25 -15.75
N VAL A 275 16.84 -16.14 -16.28
CA VAL A 275 17.22 -15.62 -17.60
C VAL A 275 17.77 -14.21 -17.42
N SER A 276 19.01 -13.96 -17.82
CA SER A 276 19.64 -12.63 -17.76
C SER A 276 20.06 -12.16 -19.15
N ARG A 277 19.99 -10.85 -19.41
CA ARG A 277 20.23 -10.26 -20.73
C ARG A 277 20.64 -8.80 -20.64
N GLU A 278 21.55 -8.36 -21.51
CA GLU A 278 21.89 -6.95 -21.70
C GLU A 278 21.04 -6.32 -22.82
N ASN A 279 20.52 -5.12 -22.56
CA ASN A 279 19.73 -4.30 -23.46
C ASN A 279 20.62 -3.35 -24.29
N PRO A 280 20.12 -2.83 -25.43
CA PRO A 280 20.88 -1.87 -26.24
C PRO A 280 21.25 -0.56 -25.54
N ASP A 281 20.51 -0.18 -24.49
CA ASP A 281 20.78 1.00 -23.67
C ASP A 281 21.80 0.74 -22.55
N GLY A 282 22.34 -0.49 -22.46
CA GLY A 282 23.30 -0.92 -21.45
C GLY A 282 22.68 -1.42 -20.15
N SER A 283 21.35 -1.43 -20.02
CA SER A 283 20.69 -2.03 -18.86
C SER A 283 20.71 -3.57 -18.93
N VAL A 284 20.68 -4.22 -17.77
CA VAL A 284 20.71 -5.67 -17.62
C VAL A 284 19.41 -6.12 -16.97
N VAL A 285 18.67 -6.99 -17.65
CA VAL A 285 17.44 -7.60 -17.11
C VAL A 285 17.75 -9.00 -16.61
N VAL A 286 17.21 -9.35 -15.44
CA VAL A 286 17.24 -10.69 -14.85
C VAL A 286 15.81 -11.10 -14.51
N THR A 287 15.37 -12.23 -15.06
CA THR A 287 14.09 -12.86 -14.73
C THR A 287 14.34 -14.12 -13.94
N ASP A 288 13.75 -14.25 -12.76
CA ASP A 288 13.89 -15.43 -11.91
C ASP A 288 12.82 -16.51 -12.23
N PRO A 289 12.91 -17.73 -11.65
CA PRO A 289 11.94 -18.80 -11.88
C PRO A 289 10.54 -18.53 -11.33
N GLN A 290 10.39 -17.59 -10.39
CA GLN A 290 9.14 -17.25 -9.71
C GLN A 290 8.35 -16.16 -10.44
N GLY A 291 8.96 -15.53 -11.46
CA GLY A 291 8.37 -14.46 -12.27
C GLY A 291 8.79 -13.06 -11.84
N MET A 292 9.72 -12.93 -10.89
CA MET A 292 10.32 -11.65 -10.55
C MET A 292 11.27 -11.22 -11.67
N VAL A 293 11.18 -9.96 -12.07
CA VAL A 293 12.02 -9.36 -13.10
C VAL A 293 12.76 -8.18 -12.50
N THR A 294 14.06 -8.09 -12.72
CA THR A 294 14.91 -6.97 -12.28
C THR A 294 15.65 -6.40 -13.47
N GLU A 295 15.41 -5.15 -13.81
CA GLU A 295 16.13 -4.38 -14.82
C GLU A 295 17.04 -3.36 -14.15
N SER A 296 18.35 -3.50 -14.30
CA SER A 296 19.35 -2.66 -13.65
C SER A 296 20.30 -2.07 -14.67
N ASN A 297 20.47 -0.75 -14.68
CA ASN A 297 21.48 -0.09 -15.50
C ASN A 297 22.74 0.18 -14.67
N PRO A 298 23.85 -0.55 -14.93
CA PRO A 298 25.07 -0.44 -14.13
C PRO A 298 25.81 0.90 -14.31
N VAL A 299 25.50 1.66 -15.36
CA VAL A 299 26.12 2.97 -15.62
C VAL A 299 25.38 4.06 -14.85
N THR A 300 24.04 4.05 -14.85
CA THR A 300 23.23 5.07 -14.15
C THR A 300 22.91 4.74 -12.70
N GLY A 301 22.92 3.45 -12.36
CA GLY A 301 22.45 2.94 -11.08
C GLY A 301 20.91 2.87 -10.98
N LYS A 302 20.17 3.10 -12.07
CA LYS A 302 18.71 2.92 -12.10
C LYS A 302 18.37 1.43 -12.03
N THR A 303 17.50 1.05 -11.10
CA THR A 303 17.02 -0.33 -10.98
C THR A 303 15.51 -0.38 -10.89
N ALA A 304 14.87 -1.20 -11.71
CA ALA A 304 13.44 -1.47 -11.67
C ALA A 304 13.22 -2.95 -11.37
N VAL A 305 12.33 -3.26 -10.43
CA VAL A 305 11.97 -4.62 -10.04
C VAL A 305 10.46 -4.77 -10.22
N THR A 306 10.03 -5.82 -10.90
CA THR A 306 8.64 -6.25 -11.01
C THR A 306 8.50 -7.58 -10.30
N PHE A 307 7.63 -7.65 -9.30
CA PHE A 307 7.37 -8.86 -8.53
C PHE A 307 6.34 -9.75 -9.24
N PRO A 308 6.23 -11.05 -8.85
CA PRO A 308 5.29 -11.98 -9.47
C PRO A 308 3.80 -11.59 -9.34
N ASP A 309 3.45 -10.76 -8.35
CA ASP A 309 2.09 -10.25 -8.13
C ASP A 309 1.74 -9.01 -8.99
N GLY A 310 2.72 -8.50 -9.76
CA GLY A 310 2.58 -7.31 -10.60
C GLY A 310 2.96 -6.00 -9.89
N SER A 311 3.32 -6.04 -8.60
CA SER A 311 3.86 -4.88 -7.90
C SER A 311 5.24 -4.50 -8.47
N THR A 312 5.58 -3.21 -8.38
CA THR A 312 6.82 -2.67 -8.95
C THR A 312 7.57 -1.83 -7.93
N GLN A 313 8.90 -1.90 -7.99
CA GLN A 313 9.80 -1.04 -7.24
C GLN A 313 10.78 -0.39 -8.22
N ILE A 314 10.91 0.93 -8.20
CA ILE A 314 11.79 1.68 -9.11
C ILE A 314 12.74 2.52 -8.28
N THR A 315 14.03 2.34 -8.49
CA THR A 315 15.10 3.12 -7.87
C THR A 315 15.78 3.98 -8.92
N GLU A 316 15.83 5.29 -8.69
CA GLU A 316 16.45 6.27 -9.57
C GLU A 316 17.50 7.09 -8.81
N ARG A 317 18.48 7.63 -9.54
CA ARG A 317 19.50 8.51 -8.97
C ARG A 317 19.11 9.97 -9.15
N ALA A 318 19.00 10.73 -8.07
CA ALA A 318 18.72 12.16 -8.11
C ALA A 318 19.96 12.99 -8.48
N ALA A 319 19.74 14.28 -8.80
CA ALA A 319 20.78 15.21 -9.23
C ALA A 319 21.88 15.48 -8.17
N ASP A 320 21.58 15.29 -6.90
CA ASP A 320 22.55 15.40 -5.80
C ASP A 320 23.31 14.09 -5.52
N GLY A 321 23.00 13.03 -6.27
CA GLY A 321 23.55 11.69 -6.13
C GLY A 321 22.77 10.77 -5.18
N SER A 322 21.65 11.22 -4.59
CA SER A 322 20.76 10.37 -3.79
C SER A 322 20.13 9.27 -4.64
N LEU A 323 19.74 8.16 -4.01
CA LEU A 323 18.97 7.08 -4.63
C LEU A 323 17.54 7.13 -4.09
N GLN A 324 16.57 7.39 -4.94
CA GLN A 324 15.15 7.40 -4.60
C GLN A 324 14.50 6.12 -5.09
N THR A 325 13.90 5.36 -4.19
CA THR A 325 13.16 4.13 -4.45
C THR A 325 11.68 4.37 -4.23
N GLU A 326 10.88 4.24 -5.28
CA GLU A 326 9.42 4.27 -5.25
C GLU A 326 8.86 2.85 -5.30
N MET A 327 7.85 2.56 -4.47
CA MET A 327 7.13 1.30 -4.48
C MET A 327 5.70 1.48 -5.00
N SER A 328 5.09 0.41 -5.52
CA SER A 328 3.74 0.46 -6.10
C SER A 328 2.61 0.75 -5.11
N ASP A 329 2.86 0.68 -3.80
CA ASP A 329 1.92 1.09 -2.75
C ASP A 329 1.93 2.59 -2.48
N GLY A 330 2.85 3.35 -3.11
CA GLY A 330 3.02 4.79 -2.93
C GLY A 330 4.12 5.17 -1.92
N SER A 331 4.70 4.19 -1.21
CA SER A 331 5.82 4.46 -0.30
C SER A 331 7.11 4.82 -1.05
N GLN A 332 7.94 5.66 -0.43
CA GLN A 332 9.18 6.17 -1.02
C GLN A 332 10.36 6.05 -0.04
N VAL A 333 11.53 5.70 -0.56
CA VAL A 333 12.79 5.65 0.21
C VAL A 333 13.84 6.48 -0.50
N GLU A 334 14.38 7.51 0.12
CA GLU A 334 15.56 8.22 -0.40
C GLU A 334 16.81 7.81 0.40
N VAL A 335 17.92 7.59 -0.29
CA VAL A 335 19.24 7.37 0.30
C VAL A 335 20.21 8.39 -0.25
N LYS A 336 20.58 9.38 0.54
CA LYS A 336 21.53 10.44 0.18
C LYS A 336 22.97 9.91 0.08
N PRO A 337 23.88 10.59 -0.65
CA PRO A 337 25.26 10.13 -0.83
C PRO A 337 26.06 9.96 0.47
N ASN A 338 25.68 10.68 1.52
CA ASN A 338 26.29 10.56 2.85
C ASN A 338 25.75 9.37 3.66
N GLY A 339 24.85 8.56 3.10
CA GLY A 339 24.18 7.44 3.77
C GLY A 339 22.95 7.83 4.60
N ALA A 340 22.56 9.11 4.60
CA ALA A 340 21.30 9.54 5.22
C ALA A 340 20.12 8.97 4.45
N THR A 341 19.11 8.44 5.15
CA THR A 341 17.94 7.84 4.53
C THR A 341 16.69 8.63 4.88
N SER A 342 15.77 8.87 3.95
CA SER A 342 14.38 9.22 4.30
C SER A 342 13.45 8.12 3.82
N PHE A 343 12.40 7.87 4.57
CA PHE A 343 11.34 6.93 4.24
C PHE A 343 10.01 7.67 4.40
N VAL A 344 9.15 7.58 3.39
CA VAL A 344 7.80 8.12 3.39
C VAL A 344 6.86 6.94 3.22
N ASP A 345 5.95 6.74 4.17
CA ASP A 345 4.95 5.68 4.08
C ASP A 345 3.73 6.10 3.23
N THR A 346 2.74 5.21 3.13
CA THR A 346 1.51 5.44 2.34
C THR A 346 0.57 6.49 2.92
N GLU A 347 0.79 6.88 4.18
CA GLU A 347 -0.01 7.87 4.93
C GLU A 347 0.70 9.24 4.96
N GLY A 348 1.92 9.33 4.41
CA GLY A 348 2.72 10.55 4.34
C GLY A 348 3.65 10.76 5.53
N ASN A 349 3.76 9.79 6.45
CA ASN A 349 4.66 9.91 7.60
C ASN A 349 6.11 9.76 7.13
N VAL A 350 6.98 10.65 7.61
CA VAL A 350 8.38 10.72 7.19
C VAL A 350 9.31 10.23 8.31
N SER A 351 10.13 9.22 8.02
CA SER A 351 11.21 8.74 8.88
C SER A 351 12.57 9.09 8.29
N GLU A 352 13.40 9.86 9.00
CA GLU A 352 14.73 10.27 8.52
C GLU A 352 15.86 9.71 9.38
N THR A 353 16.94 9.29 8.71
CA THR A 353 18.26 9.06 9.28
C THR A 353 19.17 10.19 8.84
N VAL A 354 19.74 10.95 9.78
CA VAL A 354 20.69 12.04 9.49
C VAL A 354 22.11 11.55 9.75
N VAL A 355 23.01 11.75 8.79
CA VAL A 355 24.45 11.50 8.97
C VAL A 355 25.18 12.83 9.16
N ASN A 356 25.82 13.01 10.33
CA ASN A 356 26.54 14.23 10.69
C ASN A 356 27.96 14.27 10.08
N GLU A 357 28.58 15.45 10.07
CA GLU A 357 29.95 15.67 9.53
C GLU A 357 31.05 14.82 10.21
N ASP A 358 30.79 14.28 11.40
CA ASP A 358 31.69 13.41 12.17
C ASP A 358 31.49 11.91 11.88
N GLY A 359 30.61 11.55 10.93
CA GLY A 359 30.28 10.17 10.60
C GLY A 359 29.26 9.52 11.53
N SER A 360 28.70 10.28 12.48
CA SER A 360 27.64 9.77 13.35
C SER A 360 26.28 9.70 12.66
N MET A 361 25.50 8.64 12.91
CA MET A 361 24.15 8.49 12.37
C MET A 361 23.10 8.70 13.45
N LEU A 362 22.11 9.53 13.17
CA LEU A 362 20.92 9.77 13.99
C LEU A 362 19.72 9.14 13.29
N THR A 363 19.15 8.07 13.85
CA THR A 363 17.93 7.42 13.34
C THR A 363 16.76 7.77 14.25
N ASN A 364 15.68 8.35 13.71
CA ASN A 364 14.41 8.50 14.42
C ASN A 364 13.54 7.25 14.17
N THR A 365 13.18 6.52 15.23
CA THR A 365 12.19 5.42 15.15
C THR A 365 10.79 5.92 15.54
N PRO A 366 9.70 5.23 15.13
CA PRO A 366 8.31 5.57 15.50
C PRO A 366 8.10 5.78 17.00
N ASP A 367 8.81 5.04 17.84
CA ASP A 367 8.76 5.13 19.32
C ASP A 367 9.43 6.41 19.91
N GLY A 368 9.75 7.42 19.09
CA GLY A 368 10.37 8.69 19.52
C GLY A 368 11.82 8.58 20.01
N VAL A 369 12.44 7.40 19.94
CA VAL A 369 13.84 7.20 20.37
C VAL A 369 14.81 7.54 19.25
N ALA A 370 15.58 8.61 19.40
CA ALA A 370 16.66 8.93 18.46
C ALA A 370 17.94 8.19 18.85
N MET A 371 18.45 7.31 17.97
CA MET A 371 19.71 6.60 18.17
C MET A 371 20.85 7.33 17.46
N LEU A 372 21.82 7.83 18.23
CA LEU A 372 23.06 8.46 17.77
C LEU A 372 24.21 7.45 17.87
N SER A 373 24.65 6.89 16.74
CA SER A 373 25.78 5.96 16.70
C SER A 373 27.02 6.63 16.14
N ALA A 374 28.16 6.51 16.82
CA ALA A 374 29.44 7.10 16.42
C ALA A 374 30.62 6.19 16.82
N GLU A 375 31.64 6.12 15.96
CA GLU A 375 32.93 5.50 16.27
C GLU A 375 33.90 6.59 16.75
N ASN A 376 34.43 6.45 17.96
CA ASN A 376 35.39 7.43 18.50
C ASN A 376 36.79 7.26 17.86
N GLU A 377 37.68 8.26 18.01
CA GLU A 377 39.06 8.27 17.46
C GLU A 377 39.93 7.03 17.80
N ASP A 378 39.51 6.23 18.78
CA ASP A 378 40.17 4.99 19.24
C ASP A 378 39.52 3.69 18.67
N GLY A 379 38.53 3.78 17.78
CA GLY A 379 37.84 2.62 17.17
C GLY A 379 36.76 1.96 18.06
N ALA A 380 36.27 2.70 19.07
CA ALA A 380 35.25 2.23 19.99
C ALA A 380 33.86 2.69 19.51
N LEU A 381 32.92 1.74 19.40
CA LEU A 381 31.53 2.03 19.03
C LEU A 381 30.79 2.62 20.23
N SER A 382 30.21 3.80 20.02
CA SER A 382 29.31 4.46 20.96
C SER A 382 27.93 4.61 20.34
N ALA A 383 26.90 4.05 20.96
CA ALA A 383 25.50 4.26 20.58
C ALA A 383 24.80 4.98 21.73
N LEU A 384 24.36 6.21 21.51
CA LEU A 384 23.60 7.04 22.43
C LEU A 384 22.13 7.01 22.05
N TYR A 385 21.25 6.67 22.98
CA TYR A 385 19.80 6.72 22.75
C TYR A 385 19.26 7.98 23.44
N LYS A 386 18.58 8.82 22.67
CA LYS A 386 17.81 9.96 23.17
C LYS A 386 16.34 9.52 23.23
N PRO A 387 15.81 9.17 24.41
CA PRO A 387 14.39 8.86 24.55
C PRO A 387 13.55 10.12 24.32
N PRO A 388 12.23 9.97 24.02
CA PRO A 388 11.33 11.10 23.89
C PRO A 388 11.31 11.94 25.18
N SER A 389 11.02 13.23 25.05
CA SER A 389 10.92 14.10 26.22
C SER A 389 9.63 13.80 26.99
N GLN A 390 9.60 14.09 28.29
CA GLN A 390 8.37 14.02 29.06
C GLN A 390 7.30 14.98 28.54
N ALA A 391 7.70 16.06 27.87
CA ALA A 391 6.78 16.98 27.21
C ALA A 391 6.11 16.30 26.00
N ASP A 392 6.89 15.67 25.11
CA ASP A 392 6.35 15.00 23.91
C ASP A 392 5.36 13.88 24.29
N VAL A 393 5.74 13.03 25.26
CA VAL A 393 4.87 11.94 25.74
C VAL A 393 3.63 12.46 26.45
N ALA A 394 3.75 13.58 27.16
CA ALA A 394 2.60 14.19 27.82
C ALA A 394 1.66 14.86 26.82
N GLU A 395 2.17 15.45 25.73
CA GLU A 395 1.38 16.01 24.64
C GLU A 395 0.61 14.91 23.90
N GLU A 396 1.24 13.77 23.61
CA GLU A 396 0.60 12.59 23.01
C GLU A 396 -0.52 12.05 23.92
N PHE A 397 -0.22 11.80 25.20
CA PHE A 397 -1.23 11.34 26.16
C PHE A 397 -2.39 12.34 26.34
N ALA A 398 -2.12 13.64 26.25
CA ALA A 398 -3.16 14.66 26.30
C ALA A 398 -4.02 14.69 25.03
N ALA A 399 -3.46 14.36 23.87
CA ALA A 399 -4.21 14.21 22.63
C ALA A 399 -5.13 12.98 22.69
N ASP A 400 -4.60 11.82 23.11
CA ASP A 400 -5.39 10.59 23.28
C ASP A 400 -6.54 10.78 24.29
N ALA A 401 -6.25 11.40 25.44
CA ALA A 401 -7.26 11.69 26.45
C ALA A 401 -8.34 12.67 25.96
N ALA A 402 -7.99 13.60 25.06
CA ALA A 402 -8.96 14.49 24.42
C ALA A 402 -9.87 13.73 23.45
N GLU A 403 -9.32 12.82 22.64
CA GLU A 403 -10.10 11.97 21.74
C GLU A 403 -11.08 11.06 22.51
N ASP A 404 -10.62 10.44 23.61
CA ASP A 404 -11.46 9.64 24.50
C ASP A 404 -12.60 10.47 25.12
N SER A 405 -12.31 11.74 25.48
CA SER A 405 -13.30 12.69 25.99
C SER A 405 -14.35 13.03 24.95
N ASP A 406 -13.94 13.36 23.72
CA ASP A 406 -14.85 13.70 22.61
C ASP A 406 -15.76 12.51 22.26
N LEU A 407 -15.22 11.29 22.24
CA LEU A 407 -16.01 10.07 22.03
C LEU A 407 -17.03 9.84 23.15
N ALA A 408 -16.63 10.04 24.39
CA ALA A 408 -17.53 9.89 25.54
C ALA A 408 -18.64 10.94 25.53
N GLU A 409 -18.33 12.20 25.18
CA GLU A 409 -19.32 13.27 25.02
C GLU A 409 -20.34 12.92 23.93
N PHE A 410 -19.89 12.49 22.75
CA PHE A 410 -20.78 12.03 21.67
C PHE A 410 -21.73 10.91 22.11
N GLN A 411 -21.23 9.92 22.88
CA GLN A 411 -22.06 8.83 23.40
C GLN A 411 -23.09 9.33 24.41
N ALA A 412 -22.73 10.29 25.26
CA ALA A 412 -23.63 10.92 26.21
C ALA A 412 -24.73 11.71 25.50
N GLU A 413 -24.37 12.56 24.53
CA GLU A 413 -25.33 13.33 23.71
C GLU A 413 -26.32 12.40 22.99
N ARG A 414 -25.81 11.32 22.40
CA ARG A 414 -26.66 10.29 21.75
C ARG A 414 -27.65 9.67 22.73
N ALA A 415 -27.19 9.28 23.92
CA ALA A 415 -28.04 8.63 24.92
C ALA A 415 -29.10 9.60 25.47
N VAL A 416 -28.73 10.86 25.72
CA VAL A 416 -29.66 11.92 26.13
C VAL A 416 -30.70 12.18 25.07
N ALA A 417 -30.29 12.30 23.80
CA ALA A 417 -31.23 12.50 22.69
C ALA A 417 -32.21 11.33 22.56
N VAL A 418 -31.74 10.08 22.68
CA VAL A 418 -32.63 8.90 22.69
C VAL A 418 -33.63 8.96 23.85
N ALA A 419 -33.19 9.30 25.06
CA ALA A 419 -34.08 9.43 26.21
C ALA A 419 -35.13 10.54 26.02
N ASP A 420 -34.71 11.71 25.51
CA ASP A 420 -35.60 12.83 25.21
C ASP A 420 -36.61 12.52 24.09
N ALA A 421 -36.20 11.78 23.06
CA ALA A 421 -37.09 11.33 21.99
C ALA A 421 -38.16 10.38 22.51
N ILE A 422 -37.78 9.44 23.39
CA ILE A 422 -38.72 8.49 24.00
C ILE A 422 -39.69 9.20 24.95
N ASP A 423 -39.21 10.13 25.80
CA ASP A 423 -40.08 10.86 26.75
C ASP A 423 -41.04 11.83 26.03
N SER A 424 -40.55 12.54 25.00
CA SER A 424 -41.36 13.48 24.23
C SER A 424 -42.24 12.82 23.15
N GLY A 425 -41.85 11.62 22.70
CA GLY A 425 -42.47 10.91 21.58
C GLY A 425 -42.18 11.55 20.22
N SER A 426 -41.09 12.31 20.08
CA SER A 426 -40.73 13.04 18.86
C SER A 426 -39.22 13.25 18.72
N THR A 427 -38.73 13.22 17.48
CA THR A 427 -37.33 13.49 17.10
C THR A 427 -37.16 14.83 16.36
N GLU A 428 -38.22 15.65 16.26
CA GLU A 428 -38.23 16.90 15.48
C GLU A 428 -37.12 17.86 15.90
N ALA A 429 -36.86 17.98 17.20
CA ALA A 429 -35.80 18.85 17.72
C ALA A 429 -34.38 18.38 17.34
N MET A 430 -34.14 17.07 17.20
CA MET A 430 -32.83 16.53 16.82
C MET A 430 -32.58 16.74 15.33
N HIS A 431 -33.61 16.53 14.50
CA HIS A 431 -33.53 16.85 13.07
C HIS A 431 -33.34 18.34 12.83
N GLU A 432 -33.96 19.23 13.62
CA GLU A 432 -33.70 20.68 13.54
C GLU A 432 -32.23 21.04 13.85
N VAL A 433 -31.60 20.34 14.80
CA VAL A 433 -30.17 20.53 15.12
C VAL A 433 -29.29 19.99 14.00
N ALA A 434 -29.53 18.77 13.54
CA ALA A 434 -28.79 18.17 12.43
C ALA A 434 -28.90 19.00 11.13
N ASP A 435 -30.09 19.47 10.78
CA ASP A 435 -30.30 20.34 9.61
C ASP A 435 -29.54 21.67 9.74
N ALA A 436 -29.46 22.23 10.96
CA ALA A 436 -28.70 23.44 11.23
C ALA A 436 -27.18 23.21 11.11
N ALA A 437 -26.68 22.08 11.61
CA ALA A 437 -25.27 21.69 11.49
C ALA A 437 -24.89 21.45 10.03
N VAL A 438 -25.74 20.76 9.26
CA VAL A 438 -25.55 20.58 7.81
C VAL A 438 -25.51 21.93 7.07
N ALA A 439 -26.36 22.90 7.45
CA ALA A 439 -26.30 24.23 6.87
C ALA A 439 -24.97 24.94 7.15
N VAL A 440 -24.45 24.84 8.38
CA VAL A 440 -23.14 25.39 8.76
C VAL A 440 -22.00 24.69 8.00
N ALA A 441 -22.03 23.36 7.90
CA ALA A 441 -21.03 22.60 7.16
C ALA A 441 -21.00 22.97 5.67
N ASN A 442 -22.16 23.17 5.05
CA ASN A 442 -22.24 23.64 3.66
C ASN A 442 -21.72 25.07 3.51
N ASP A 443 -22.07 25.99 4.41
CA ASP A 443 -21.57 27.37 4.37
C ASP A 443 -20.03 27.42 4.49
N LEU A 444 -19.44 26.57 5.34
CA LEU A 444 -17.98 26.46 5.50
C LEU A 444 -17.30 25.73 4.33
N ALA A 445 -17.94 24.73 3.74
CA ALA A 445 -17.44 24.09 2.53
C ALA A 445 -17.40 25.09 1.36
N ASP A 446 -18.45 25.91 1.20
CA ASP A 446 -18.48 26.99 0.21
C ASP A 446 -17.38 28.04 0.47
N GLU A 447 -17.08 28.35 1.74
CA GLU A 447 -15.96 29.23 2.11
C GLU A 447 -14.61 28.59 1.77
N ALA A 448 -14.41 27.32 2.10
CA ALA A 448 -13.19 26.57 1.78
C ALA A 448 -12.94 26.48 0.27
N ASP A 449 -13.99 26.22 -0.52
CA ASP A 449 -13.92 26.25 -2.00
C ASP A 449 -13.52 27.64 -2.50
N GLY A 450 -14.08 28.70 -1.91
CA GLY A 450 -13.70 30.08 -2.24
C GLY A 450 -12.21 30.37 -1.99
N VAL A 451 -11.69 29.95 -0.84
CA VAL A 451 -10.27 30.15 -0.48
C VAL A 451 -9.35 29.24 -1.30
N ALA A 452 -9.76 28.03 -1.63
CA ALA A 452 -9.02 27.12 -2.51
C ALA A 452 -8.91 27.70 -3.93
N ASN A 453 -9.98 28.32 -4.44
CA ASN A 453 -9.95 29.02 -5.73
C ASN A 453 -8.99 30.22 -5.72
N GLU A 454 -8.92 30.99 -4.61
CA GLU A 454 -7.93 32.07 -4.44
C GLU A 454 -6.48 31.52 -4.42
N TRP A 455 -6.26 30.37 -3.78
CA TRP A 455 -4.97 29.69 -3.82
C TRP A 455 -4.59 29.24 -5.24
N LEU A 456 -5.52 28.71 -6.03
CA LEU A 456 -5.27 28.35 -7.43
C LEU A 456 -4.93 29.58 -8.30
N GLU A 457 -5.57 30.72 -8.05
CA GLU A 457 -5.20 31.99 -8.68
C GLU A 457 -3.74 32.36 -8.36
N ASP A 458 -3.31 32.24 -7.10
CA ASP A 458 -1.92 32.49 -6.69
C ASP A 458 -0.92 31.47 -7.26
N VAL A 459 -1.32 30.20 -7.44
CA VAL A 459 -0.52 29.18 -8.13
C VAL A 459 -0.28 29.61 -9.58
N ALA A 460 -1.34 29.96 -10.30
CA ALA A 460 -1.24 30.41 -11.69
C ALA A 460 -0.37 31.68 -11.81
N VAL A 461 -0.49 32.62 -10.86
CA VAL A 461 0.36 33.81 -10.79
C VAL A 461 1.83 33.43 -10.55
N ALA A 462 2.13 32.54 -9.62
CA ALA A 462 3.49 32.12 -9.31
C ALA A 462 4.16 31.38 -10.49
N GLU A 463 3.42 30.53 -11.22
CA GLU A 463 3.89 29.88 -12.44
C GLU A 463 4.18 30.90 -13.54
N ALA A 464 3.23 31.82 -13.79
CA ALA A 464 3.37 32.87 -14.78
C ALA A 464 4.53 33.83 -14.48
N MET A 465 4.79 34.15 -13.20
CA MET A 465 5.93 34.98 -12.79
C MET A 465 7.29 34.29 -13.00
N ASN A 466 7.33 32.96 -12.99
CA ASN A 466 8.54 32.17 -13.26
C ASN A 466 8.76 31.87 -14.74
N ASP A 467 7.76 32.07 -15.60
CA ASP A 467 7.87 31.88 -17.05
C ASP A 467 8.57 33.08 -17.72
N PRO A 468 9.76 32.90 -18.33
CA PRO A 468 10.48 33.97 -19.01
C PRO A 468 9.80 34.50 -20.28
N ASP A 469 8.86 33.75 -20.87
CA ASP A 469 8.11 34.14 -22.06
C ASP A 469 6.78 34.84 -21.73
N MET A 470 6.38 34.85 -20.45
CA MET A 470 5.17 35.53 -19.99
C MET A 470 5.34 37.06 -20.04
N THR A 471 4.46 37.72 -20.78
CA THR A 471 4.43 39.19 -20.94
C THR A 471 3.04 39.73 -20.67
N PRO A 472 2.87 41.02 -20.29
CA PRO A 472 1.54 41.59 -20.05
C PRO A 472 0.60 41.41 -21.25
N GLU A 473 1.10 41.55 -22.47
CA GLU A 473 0.28 41.35 -23.66
C GLU A 473 -0.18 39.90 -23.87
N VAL A 474 0.66 38.91 -23.51
CA VAL A 474 0.30 37.49 -23.58
C VAL A 474 -0.71 37.13 -22.49
N ALA A 475 -0.52 37.65 -21.28
CA ALA A 475 -1.43 37.44 -20.16
C ALA A 475 -2.81 38.08 -20.41
N ASP A 476 -2.85 39.32 -20.93
CA ASP A 476 -4.11 39.99 -21.32
C ASP A 476 -4.87 39.22 -22.42
N GLU A 477 -4.16 38.63 -23.39
CA GLU A 477 -4.79 37.83 -24.47
C GLU A 477 -5.35 36.51 -23.92
N ALA A 478 -4.62 35.84 -23.02
CA ALA A 478 -5.07 34.62 -22.35
C ALA A 478 -6.31 34.89 -21.47
N ALA A 479 -6.29 35.97 -20.67
CA ALA A 479 -7.42 36.39 -19.84
C ALA A 479 -8.69 36.66 -20.67
N GLN A 480 -8.55 37.32 -21.83
CA GLN A 480 -9.69 37.58 -22.70
C GLN A 480 -10.26 36.28 -23.31
N LEU A 481 -9.40 35.34 -23.71
CA LEU A 481 -9.83 34.05 -24.26
C LEU A 481 -10.57 33.22 -23.21
N ALA A 482 -10.05 33.17 -21.98
CA ALA A 482 -10.69 32.46 -20.87
C ALA A 482 -12.04 33.10 -20.51
N ALA A 483 -12.12 34.44 -20.45
CA ALA A 483 -13.38 35.15 -20.20
C ALA A 483 -14.45 34.91 -21.28
N ASP A 484 -14.05 34.85 -22.56
CA ASP A 484 -14.97 34.53 -23.65
C ASP A 484 -15.48 33.08 -23.55
N ALA A 485 -14.60 32.13 -23.20
CA ALA A 485 -14.97 30.72 -22.99
C ALA A 485 -15.92 30.54 -21.80
N ALA A 486 -15.67 31.23 -20.68
CA ALA A 486 -16.55 31.26 -19.51
C ALA A 486 -17.94 31.80 -19.86
N ALA A 487 -18.02 32.88 -20.66
CA ALA A 487 -19.28 33.46 -21.10
C ALA A 487 -20.08 32.51 -22.00
N ASP A 488 -19.41 31.81 -22.93
CA ASP A 488 -20.04 30.81 -23.78
C ASP A 488 -20.57 29.61 -22.96
N ALA A 489 -19.81 29.17 -21.95
CA ALA A 489 -20.23 28.10 -21.04
C ALA A 489 -21.42 28.50 -20.17
N ALA A 490 -21.44 29.72 -19.64
CA ALA A 490 -22.56 30.25 -18.88
C ALA A 490 -23.85 30.32 -19.71
N ALA A 491 -23.74 30.68 -20.99
CA ALA A 491 -24.88 30.67 -21.91
C ALA A 491 -25.39 29.24 -22.18
N ALA A 492 -24.49 28.26 -22.32
CA ALA A 492 -24.85 26.85 -22.50
C ALA A 492 -25.52 26.27 -21.24
N LYS A 493 -25.05 26.65 -20.05
CA LYS A 493 -25.71 26.36 -18.77
C LYS A 493 -27.15 26.88 -18.74
N GLU A 494 -27.37 28.15 -19.05
CA GLU A 494 -28.71 28.75 -19.04
C GLU A 494 -29.68 28.00 -19.98
N GLU A 495 -29.22 27.60 -21.16
CA GLU A 495 -30.01 26.81 -22.11
C GLU A 495 -30.32 25.40 -21.57
N ALA A 496 -29.34 24.71 -20.98
CA ALA A 496 -29.52 23.38 -20.42
C ALA A 496 -30.48 23.37 -19.21
N THR A 497 -30.35 24.35 -18.31
CA THR A 497 -31.27 24.52 -17.17
C THR A 497 -32.70 24.78 -17.64
N ALA A 498 -32.89 25.70 -18.60
CA ALA A 498 -34.22 26.00 -19.14
C ALA A 498 -34.87 24.76 -19.79
N GLN A 499 -34.08 23.91 -20.46
CA GLN A 499 -34.57 22.66 -21.03
C GLN A 499 -34.95 21.65 -19.95
N ALA A 500 -34.12 21.49 -18.91
CA ALA A 500 -34.41 20.61 -17.77
C ALA A 500 -35.70 21.02 -17.04
N GLU A 501 -35.92 22.33 -16.82
CA GLU A 501 -37.16 22.85 -16.24
C GLU A 501 -38.38 22.55 -17.11
N ALA A 502 -38.27 22.73 -18.43
CA ALA A 502 -39.37 22.44 -19.36
C ALA A 502 -39.74 20.94 -19.41
N ASP A 503 -38.75 20.05 -19.33
CA ASP A 503 -38.98 18.61 -19.31
C ASP A 503 -39.53 18.13 -17.96
N ALA A 504 -39.11 18.75 -16.85
CA ALA A 504 -39.70 18.52 -15.52
C ALA A 504 -41.17 18.95 -15.46
N GLU A 505 -41.53 20.11 -16.04
CA GLU A 505 -42.93 20.53 -16.19
C GLU A 505 -43.74 19.52 -17.02
N SER A 506 -43.14 19.02 -18.12
CA SER A 506 -43.77 18.00 -18.97
C SER A 506 -43.98 16.68 -18.21
N MET A 507 -43.02 16.27 -17.36
CA MET A 507 -43.14 15.09 -16.50
C MET A 507 -44.26 15.25 -15.47
N ALA A 508 -44.34 16.42 -14.83
CA ALA A 508 -45.40 16.73 -13.87
C ALA A 508 -46.78 16.65 -14.55
N GLN A 509 -46.92 17.19 -15.76
CA GLN A 509 -48.17 17.14 -16.52
C GLN A 509 -48.57 15.70 -16.85
N VAL A 510 -47.66 14.87 -17.37
CA VAL A 510 -47.97 13.47 -17.69
C VAL A 510 -48.29 12.65 -16.44
N THR A 511 -47.68 12.98 -15.30
CA THR A 511 -47.99 12.34 -14.02
C THR A 511 -49.40 12.68 -13.53
N GLU A 512 -49.84 13.93 -13.71
CA GLU A 512 -51.21 14.36 -13.43
C GLU A 512 -52.21 13.64 -14.37
N GLU A 513 -51.93 13.60 -15.67
CA GLU A 513 -52.76 12.90 -16.67
C GLU A 513 -52.86 11.39 -16.38
N LEU A 514 -51.76 10.76 -15.96
CA LEU A 514 -51.74 9.34 -15.57
C LEU A 514 -52.58 9.09 -14.32
N THR A 515 -52.54 9.99 -13.35
CA THR A 515 -53.33 9.90 -12.11
C THR A 515 -54.83 10.04 -12.40
N GLU A 516 -55.20 10.98 -13.29
CA GLU A 516 -56.58 11.14 -13.76
C GLU A 516 -57.06 9.88 -14.51
N ALA A 517 -56.26 9.36 -15.44
CA ALA A 517 -56.59 8.16 -16.21
C ALA A 517 -56.71 6.90 -15.33
N ALA A 518 -55.87 6.75 -14.30
CA ALA A 518 -55.97 5.67 -13.33
C ALA A 518 -57.27 5.76 -12.50
N GLY A 519 -57.68 6.99 -12.14
CA GLY A 519 -58.97 7.26 -11.50
C GLY A 519 -60.16 6.90 -12.40
N GLU A 520 -60.10 7.26 -13.69
CA GLU A 520 -61.11 6.89 -14.68
C GLU A 520 -61.20 5.37 -14.90
N GLN A 521 -60.05 4.68 -14.95
CA GLN A 521 -59.99 3.21 -15.03
C GLN A 521 -60.65 2.55 -13.82
N GLN A 522 -60.39 3.05 -12.61
CA GLN A 522 -60.98 2.53 -11.38
C GLN A 522 -62.51 2.77 -11.35
N ALA A 523 -62.97 3.93 -11.81
CA ALA A 523 -64.38 4.24 -11.93
C ALA A 523 -65.09 3.33 -12.96
N ALA A 524 -64.49 3.11 -14.13
CA ALA A 524 -65.01 2.22 -15.17
C ALA A 524 -65.04 0.75 -14.72
N LEU A 525 -64.06 0.32 -13.91
CA LEU A 525 -64.05 -1.02 -13.31
C LEU A 525 -65.23 -1.18 -12.32
N GLN A 526 -65.47 -0.16 -11.48
CA GLN A 526 -66.61 -0.18 -10.56
C GLN A 526 -67.95 -0.19 -11.31
N GLU A 527 -68.07 0.55 -12.41
CA GLU A 527 -69.27 0.56 -13.26
C GLU A 527 -69.53 -0.79 -13.93
N ALA A 528 -68.49 -1.49 -14.39
CA ALA A 528 -68.60 -2.86 -14.90
C ALA A 528 -69.04 -3.86 -13.83
N LEU A 529 -68.51 -3.74 -12.61
CA LEU A 529 -68.93 -4.58 -11.48
C LEU A 529 -70.38 -4.29 -11.07
N ASP A 530 -70.79 -3.01 -11.03
CA ASP A 530 -72.15 -2.58 -10.70
C ASP A 530 -73.17 -2.98 -11.79
N ALA A 531 -72.73 -3.08 -13.05
CA ALA A 531 -73.51 -3.62 -14.16
C ALA A 531 -73.69 -5.16 -14.09
N GLY A 532 -73.00 -5.83 -13.16
CA GLY A 532 -73.18 -7.25 -12.85
C GLY A 532 -72.21 -8.21 -13.55
N PHE A 533 -71.11 -7.71 -14.11
CA PHE A 533 -70.04 -8.54 -14.67
C PHE A 533 -69.13 -9.08 -13.57
N THR A 534 -68.70 -10.35 -13.70
CA THR A 534 -67.69 -10.92 -12.79
C THR A 534 -66.28 -10.53 -13.22
N MET A 535 -65.31 -10.62 -12.30
CA MET A 535 -63.91 -10.33 -12.62
C MET A 535 -63.34 -11.23 -13.74
N GLU A 536 -63.78 -12.50 -13.79
CA GLU A 536 -63.41 -13.44 -14.85
C GLU A 536 -64.01 -13.06 -16.22
N GLU A 537 -65.23 -12.51 -16.25
CA GLU A 537 -65.86 -12.03 -17.48
C GLU A 537 -65.19 -10.75 -18.00
N ILE A 538 -64.78 -9.87 -17.09
CA ILE A 538 -64.02 -8.65 -17.39
C ILE A 538 -62.66 -9.01 -17.99
N GLN A 539 -61.90 -9.90 -17.35
CA GLN A 539 -60.59 -10.34 -17.83
C GLN A 539 -60.69 -11.04 -19.19
N ALA A 540 -61.64 -11.95 -19.37
CA ALA A 540 -61.85 -12.62 -20.65
C ALA A 540 -62.21 -11.65 -21.78
N TYR A 541 -62.96 -10.58 -21.47
CA TYR A 541 -63.28 -9.54 -22.44
C TYR A 541 -62.04 -8.71 -22.84
N LEU A 542 -61.27 -8.24 -21.85
CA LEU A 542 -60.04 -7.47 -22.07
C LEU A 542 -59.02 -8.26 -22.89
N GLU A 543 -58.81 -9.55 -22.57
CA GLU A 543 -57.95 -10.45 -23.34
C GLU A 543 -58.46 -10.65 -24.78
N SER A 544 -59.78 -10.73 -24.98
CA SER A 544 -60.36 -10.89 -26.32
C SER A 544 -60.17 -9.65 -27.19
N GLN A 545 -60.25 -8.46 -26.60
CA GLN A 545 -60.09 -7.18 -27.29
C GLN A 545 -58.62 -6.88 -27.61
N ALA A 546 -57.70 -7.14 -26.67
CA ALA A 546 -56.26 -7.05 -26.91
C ALA A 546 -55.83 -7.94 -28.11
N ASN A 547 -56.39 -9.14 -28.23
CA ASN A 547 -56.14 -10.06 -29.35
C ASN A 547 -56.85 -9.69 -30.67
N ALA A 548 -57.84 -8.79 -30.63
CA ALA A 548 -58.58 -8.32 -31.80
C ALA A 548 -57.91 -7.11 -32.46
N GLU A 549 -57.20 -6.27 -31.71
CA GLU A 549 -56.48 -5.10 -32.23
C GLU A 549 -55.33 -5.46 -33.18
N GLU A 550 -54.65 -6.60 -32.99
CA GLU A 550 -53.67 -7.11 -33.97
C GLU A 550 -54.27 -7.42 -35.36
N ARG A 551 -55.60 -7.52 -35.48
CA ARG A 551 -56.29 -7.94 -36.72
C ARG A 551 -57.05 -6.83 -37.47
N GLU A 552 -57.23 -5.62 -36.92
CA GLU A 552 -58.12 -4.60 -37.52
C GLU A 552 -57.47 -3.23 -37.75
N THR A 553 -56.57 -3.10 -38.75
CA THR A 553 -56.22 -1.79 -39.35
C THR A 553 -57.18 -1.34 -40.45
N SER A 554 -58.40 -1.88 -40.53
CA SER A 554 -59.38 -1.46 -41.53
C SER A 554 -60.82 -1.67 -41.09
N SER A 555 -61.54 -0.55 -40.99
CA SER A 555 -63.01 -0.43 -40.90
C SER A 555 -63.63 -0.50 -39.48
N ARG A 556 -63.59 0.63 -38.76
CA ARG A 556 -64.71 1.04 -37.89
C ARG A 556 -65.31 2.35 -38.36
N ARG A 557 -66.40 2.23 -39.12
CA ARG A 557 -67.40 3.28 -39.30
C ARG A 557 -68.76 2.63 -39.08
N SER A 558 -69.28 2.71 -37.86
CA SER A 558 -70.69 2.45 -37.52
C SER A 558 -71.00 3.15 -36.19
N THR A 559 -71.65 4.31 -36.21
CA THR A 559 -73.04 4.48 -35.76
C THR A 559 -73.32 4.05 -34.31
N GLN A 560 -72.97 4.91 -33.35
CA GLN A 560 -73.88 5.46 -32.32
C GLN A 560 -74.93 4.48 -31.75
N THR A 561 -74.51 3.42 -31.06
CA THR A 561 -75.35 2.64 -30.12
C THR A 561 -74.55 1.90 -29.02
N ASP A 562 -73.21 1.87 -29.05
CA ASP A 562 -72.39 1.09 -28.10
C ASP A 562 -71.64 1.94 -27.05
N ASP A 563 -71.87 3.26 -26.98
CA ASP A 563 -71.16 4.16 -26.05
C ASP A 563 -71.50 3.93 -24.56
N ASP A 564 -72.58 3.19 -24.26
CA ASP A 564 -73.04 2.86 -22.89
C ASP A 564 -72.59 1.44 -22.42
N ASN A 565 -71.65 0.78 -23.11
CA ASN A 565 -71.16 -0.54 -22.69
C ASN A 565 -70.02 -0.40 -21.65
N PRO A 566 -70.21 -0.80 -20.39
CA PRO A 566 -69.22 -0.60 -19.32
C PRO A 566 -67.94 -1.40 -19.53
N LEU A 567 -67.98 -2.53 -20.26
CA LEU A 567 -66.78 -3.29 -20.61
C LEU A 567 -65.94 -2.58 -21.68
N LEU A 568 -66.58 -1.87 -22.62
CA LEU A 568 -65.88 -1.09 -23.63
C LEU A 568 -65.26 0.17 -23.02
N GLN A 569 -65.97 0.84 -22.11
CA GLN A 569 -65.46 1.98 -21.36
C GLN A 569 -64.25 1.62 -20.49
N LEU A 570 -64.28 0.45 -19.82
CA LEU A 570 -63.13 -0.07 -19.07
C LEU A 570 -61.93 -0.38 -19.98
N PHE A 571 -62.17 -0.94 -21.17
CA PHE A 571 -61.11 -1.20 -22.15
C PHE A 571 -60.47 0.11 -22.66
N ASP A 572 -61.28 1.11 -23.01
CA ASP A 572 -60.80 2.41 -23.48
C ASP A 572 -60.03 3.16 -22.37
N ALA A 573 -60.47 3.08 -21.11
CA ALA A 573 -59.77 3.66 -19.96
C ALA A 573 -58.44 2.95 -19.67
N GLN A 574 -58.40 1.61 -19.72
CA GLN A 574 -57.15 0.85 -19.57
C GLN A 574 -56.15 1.15 -20.71
N LYS A 575 -56.66 1.35 -21.93
CA LYS A 575 -55.82 1.74 -23.07
C LYS A 575 -55.25 3.13 -22.91
N ALA A 576 -56.05 4.09 -22.45
CA ALA A 576 -55.58 5.44 -22.12
C ALA A 576 -54.45 5.41 -21.08
N VAL A 577 -54.58 4.60 -20.02
CA VAL A 577 -53.51 4.38 -19.03
C VAL A 577 -52.25 3.77 -19.66
N GLN A 578 -52.38 2.79 -20.56
CA GLN A 578 -51.22 2.19 -21.22
C GLN A 578 -50.50 3.16 -22.19
N ASP A 579 -51.25 3.94 -22.97
CA ASP A 579 -50.71 4.95 -23.86
C ASP A 579 -50.02 6.07 -23.06
N LEU A 580 -50.60 6.48 -21.92
CA LEU A 580 -50.00 7.44 -20.99
C LEU A 580 -48.77 6.89 -20.26
N LEU A 581 -48.74 5.62 -19.88
CA LEU A 581 -47.54 4.98 -19.30
C LEU A 581 -46.37 4.96 -20.30
N ALA A 582 -46.65 4.69 -21.58
CA ALA A 582 -45.65 4.77 -22.64
C ALA A 582 -45.14 6.21 -22.82
N SER A 583 -46.03 7.19 -22.78
CA SER A 583 -45.67 8.61 -22.81
C SER A 583 -44.87 9.04 -21.58
N ALA A 584 -45.25 8.59 -20.38
CA ALA A 584 -44.57 8.88 -19.12
C ALA A 584 -43.15 8.33 -19.14
N THR A 585 -42.96 7.12 -19.64
CA THR A 585 -41.63 6.51 -19.76
C THR A 585 -40.71 7.32 -20.68
N ALA A 586 -41.24 7.84 -21.80
CA ALA A 586 -40.48 8.69 -22.72
C ALA A 586 -40.12 10.04 -22.08
N VAL A 587 -41.09 10.71 -21.45
CA VAL A 587 -40.88 12.01 -20.81
C VAL A 587 -39.94 11.92 -19.60
N VAL A 588 -39.99 10.83 -18.83
CA VAL A 588 -39.03 10.58 -17.74
C VAL A 588 -37.62 10.42 -18.29
N ALA A 589 -37.44 9.70 -19.41
CA ALA A 589 -36.13 9.56 -20.04
C ALA A 589 -35.58 10.91 -20.54
N ASP A 590 -36.43 11.72 -21.19
CA ASP A 590 -36.06 13.05 -21.66
C ASP A 590 -35.67 13.98 -20.49
N ALA A 591 -36.46 13.98 -19.40
CA ALA A 591 -36.18 14.77 -18.20
C ALA A 591 -34.91 14.33 -17.45
N GLN A 592 -34.62 13.02 -17.43
CA GLN A 592 -33.35 12.51 -16.88
C GLN A 592 -32.16 12.95 -17.73
N GLU A 593 -32.29 12.92 -19.06
CA GLU A 593 -31.23 13.35 -19.97
C GLU A 593 -30.96 14.85 -19.86
N SER A 594 -32.00 15.69 -19.82
CA SER A 594 -31.86 17.14 -19.70
C SER A 594 -31.37 17.57 -18.32
N SER A 595 -31.81 16.91 -17.23
CA SER A 595 -31.24 17.11 -15.89
C SER A 595 -29.74 16.81 -15.85
N ALA A 596 -29.33 15.66 -16.39
CA ALA A 596 -27.91 15.30 -16.47
C ALA A 596 -27.11 16.27 -17.37
N ALA A 597 -27.72 16.79 -18.44
CA ALA A 597 -27.10 17.81 -19.28
C ALA A 597 -26.93 19.15 -18.54
N SER A 598 -27.92 19.57 -17.75
CA SER A 598 -27.81 20.76 -16.90
C SER A 598 -26.69 20.61 -15.88
N THR A 599 -26.59 19.48 -15.17
CA THR A 599 -25.49 19.25 -14.21
C THR A 599 -24.11 19.30 -14.88
N ARG A 600 -23.96 18.71 -16.07
CA ARG A 600 -22.69 18.79 -16.81
C ARG A 600 -22.37 20.21 -17.27
N ALA A 601 -23.37 20.96 -17.73
CA ALA A 601 -23.18 22.34 -18.15
C ALA A 601 -22.80 23.24 -16.97
N ASP A 602 -23.39 22.98 -15.80
CA ASP A 602 -23.04 23.64 -14.53
C ASP A 602 -21.59 23.42 -14.14
N ALA A 603 -21.12 22.17 -14.17
CA ALA A 603 -19.73 21.84 -13.87
C ALA A 603 -18.74 22.50 -14.85
N VAL A 604 -19.05 22.47 -16.16
CA VAL A 604 -18.22 23.12 -17.18
C VAL A 604 -18.19 24.64 -17.01
N ALA A 605 -19.33 25.26 -16.68
CA ALA A 605 -19.40 26.70 -16.44
C ALA A 605 -18.61 27.11 -15.19
N ALA A 606 -18.62 26.29 -14.12
CA ALA A 606 -17.83 26.55 -12.91
C ALA A 606 -16.31 26.50 -13.22
N LEU A 607 -15.84 25.44 -13.88
CA LEU A 607 -14.43 25.29 -14.26
C LEU A 607 -13.94 26.45 -15.15
N LEU A 608 -14.68 26.78 -16.20
CA LEU A 608 -14.26 27.86 -17.10
C LEU A 608 -14.35 29.25 -16.46
N THR A 609 -15.22 29.43 -15.46
CA THR A 609 -15.25 30.67 -14.66
C THR A 609 -14.00 30.78 -13.79
N GLN A 610 -13.54 29.66 -13.21
CA GLN A 610 -12.30 29.59 -12.46
C GLN A 610 -11.07 29.84 -13.36
N ASP A 611 -10.97 29.18 -14.51
CA ASP A 611 -9.90 29.43 -15.50
C ASP A 611 -9.84 30.91 -15.90
N ALA A 612 -11.01 31.57 -16.03
CA ALA A 612 -11.08 33.00 -16.33
C ALA A 612 -10.62 33.89 -15.18
N ALA A 613 -10.87 33.49 -13.93
CA ALA A 613 -10.39 34.19 -12.75
C ALA A 613 -8.86 34.08 -12.62
N GLU A 614 -8.31 32.86 -12.76
CA GLU A 614 -6.87 32.60 -12.75
C GLU A 614 -6.14 33.41 -13.83
N ALA A 615 -6.64 33.38 -15.07
CA ALA A 615 -6.04 34.14 -16.16
C ALA A 615 -6.12 35.66 -15.93
N ALA A 616 -7.18 36.16 -15.29
CA ALA A 616 -7.30 37.57 -14.92
C ALA A 616 -6.34 37.96 -13.79
N ALA A 617 -6.18 37.12 -12.77
CA ALA A 617 -5.21 37.31 -11.70
C ALA A 617 -3.78 37.36 -12.25
N VAL A 618 -3.43 36.44 -13.16
CA VAL A 618 -2.15 36.45 -13.89
C VAL A 618 -1.96 37.75 -14.66
N ALA A 619 -2.96 38.21 -15.41
CA ALA A 619 -2.85 39.46 -16.18
C ALA A 619 -2.66 40.70 -15.29
N GLU A 620 -3.32 40.76 -14.13
CA GLU A 620 -3.13 41.81 -13.13
C GLU A 620 -1.73 41.76 -12.52
N ALA A 621 -1.28 40.58 -12.09
CA ALA A 621 0.02 40.35 -11.46
C ALA A 621 1.19 40.67 -12.41
N VAL A 622 1.16 40.16 -13.64
CA VAL A 622 2.21 40.42 -14.66
C VAL A 622 2.31 41.91 -15.00
N SER A 623 1.20 42.64 -14.86
CA SER A 623 1.14 44.08 -15.11
C SER A 623 1.54 44.94 -13.89
N ASP A 624 1.60 44.35 -12.69
CA ASP A 624 1.96 45.07 -11.47
C ASP A 624 3.50 45.12 -11.28
N PRO A 625 4.13 46.31 -11.37
CA PRO A 625 5.57 46.45 -11.14
C PRO A 625 6.02 46.17 -9.70
N ALA A 626 5.10 46.02 -8.73
CA ALA A 626 5.40 45.62 -7.37
C ALA A 626 5.31 44.10 -7.15
N MET A 627 4.74 43.35 -8.09
CA MET A 627 4.65 41.90 -8.05
C MET A 627 5.89 41.29 -8.72
N ASP A 628 6.77 40.70 -7.92
CA ASP A 628 7.93 39.94 -8.38
C ASP A 628 7.82 38.48 -7.92
N VAL A 629 8.75 37.62 -8.37
CA VAL A 629 8.74 36.18 -8.06
C VAL A 629 8.74 35.91 -6.55
N GLU A 630 9.44 36.73 -5.76
CA GLU A 630 9.49 36.57 -4.29
C GLU A 630 8.17 36.98 -3.64
N ALA A 631 7.55 38.07 -4.10
CA ALA A 631 6.26 38.51 -3.62
C ALA A 631 5.11 37.57 -4.04
N ALA A 632 5.18 36.97 -5.24
CA ALA A 632 4.24 35.95 -5.70
C ALA A 632 4.36 34.65 -4.87
N ALA A 633 5.59 34.20 -4.59
CA ALA A 633 5.82 33.05 -3.72
C ALA A 633 5.29 33.29 -2.29
N ALA A 634 5.48 34.49 -1.74
CA ALA A 634 4.96 34.84 -0.41
C ALA A 634 3.41 34.93 -0.35
N ALA A 635 2.77 35.35 -1.45
CA ALA A 635 1.30 35.32 -1.58
C ALA A 635 0.79 33.88 -1.63
N LEU A 636 1.41 33.03 -2.46
CA LEU A 636 1.11 31.61 -2.58
C LEU A 636 1.21 30.85 -1.24
N ASP A 637 2.27 31.09 -0.46
CA ASP A 637 2.42 30.48 0.87
C ASP A 637 1.30 30.92 1.84
N ALA A 638 0.86 32.18 1.75
CA ALA A 638 -0.18 32.74 2.61
C ALA A 638 -1.58 32.22 2.23
N SER A 639 -1.90 32.14 0.93
CA SER A 639 -3.17 31.59 0.45
C SER A 639 -3.24 30.08 0.67
N ARG A 640 -2.12 29.35 0.54
CA ARG A 640 -2.03 27.94 0.93
C ARG A 640 -2.40 27.74 2.40
N ALA A 641 -1.79 28.50 3.31
CA ALA A 641 -2.08 28.39 4.74
C ALA A 641 -3.54 28.76 5.07
N ALA A 642 -4.13 29.71 4.35
CA ALA A 642 -5.55 30.06 4.49
C ALA A 642 -6.46 28.94 3.98
N ALA A 643 -6.14 28.32 2.83
CA ALA A 643 -6.88 27.21 2.27
C ALA A 643 -6.84 25.97 3.18
N GLU A 644 -5.67 25.64 3.74
CA GLU A 644 -5.51 24.56 4.72
C GLU A 644 -6.36 24.79 5.98
N ALA A 645 -6.38 26.04 6.49
CA ALA A 645 -7.20 26.40 7.65
C ALA A 645 -8.71 26.30 7.36
N ALA A 646 -9.18 26.85 6.23
CA ALA A 646 -10.58 26.79 5.83
C ALA A 646 -11.05 25.35 5.57
N ALA A 647 -10.22 24.53 4.94
CA ALA A 647 -10.52 23.11 4.73
C ALA A 647 -10.65 22.35 6.05
N THR A 648 -9.78 22.63 7.03
CA THR A 648 -9.85 22.02 8.36
C THR A 648 -11.14 22.41 9.08
N GLU A 649 -11.55 23.68 9.01
CA GLU A 649 -12.81 24.16 9.60
C GLU A 649 -14.04 23.52 8.93
N ALA A 650 -14.04 23.39 7.60
CA ALA A 650 -15.10 22.72 6.87
C ALA A 650 -15.21 21.22 7.21
N VAL A 651 -14.08 20.51 7.33
CA VAL A 651 -14.06 19.10 7.73
C VAL A 651 -14.57 18.92 9.16
N ALA A 652 -14.16 19.77 10.10
CA ALA A 652 -14.66 19.74 11.47
C ALA A 652 -16.20 19.91 11.50
N ALA A 653 -16.72 20.92 10.81
CA ALA A 653 -18.17 21.15 10.74
C ALA A 653 -18.94 20.01 10.04
N ALA A 654 -18.34 19.35 9.05
CA ALA A 654 -18.93 18.18 8.40
C ALA A 654 -18.99 16.96 9.35
N ASN A 655 -17.96 16.76 10.17
CA ASN A 655 -17.95 15.72 11.20
C ASN A 655 -19.02 16.00 12.27
N ASP A 656 -19.15 17.24 12.74
CA ASP A 656 -20.19 17.64 13.68
C ASP A 656 -21.60 17.39 13.10
N ALA A 657 -21.82 17.78 11.84
CA ALA A 657 -23.09 17.54 11.17
C ALA A 657 -23.41 16.04 11.00
N ALA A 658 -22.39 15.21 10.75
CA ALA A 658 -22.55 13.76 10.67
C ALA A 658 -22.85 13.14 12.04
N ALA A 659 -22.22 13.63 13.11
CA ALA A 659 -22.50 13.25 14.49
C ALA A 659 -23.96 13.56 14.87
N ASP A 660 -24.41 14.79 14.61
CA ASP A 660 -25.80 15.21 14.87
C ASP A 660 -26.82 14.38 14.08
N ALA A 661 -26.53 14.09 12.81
CA ALA A 661 -27.38 13.21 11.99
C ALA A 661 -27.41 11.77 12.53
N ALA A 662 -26.28 11.24 13.01
CA ALA A 662 -26.22 9.93 13.63
C ALA A 662 -27.04 9.87 14.94
N ILE A 663 -26.99 10.93 15.74
CA ILE A 663 -27.80 11.10 16.95
C ILE A 663 -29.29 11.10 16.60
N ALA A 664 -29.71 11.89 15.61
CA ALA A 664 -31.10 11.94 15.16
C ALA A 664 -31.60 10.58 14.65
N ASN A 665 -30.78 9.86 13.87
CA ASN A 665 -31.10 8.52 13.37
C ASN A 665 -31.22 7.48 14.51
N ALA A 666 -30.34 7.55 15.51
CA ALA A 666 -30.42 6.68 16.69
C ALA A 666 -31.70 6.93 17.48
N ALA A 667 -32.10 8.18 17.63
CA ALA A 667 -33.36 8.56 18.27
C ALA A 667 -34.59 8.08 17.48
N ASP A 668 -34.58 8.19 16.15
CA ASP A 668 -35.65 7.65 15.29
C ASP A 668 -35.78 6.13 15.42
N ALA A 669 -34.64 5.42 15.43
CA ALA A 669 -34.61 3.97 15.61
C ALA A 669 -35.18 3.56 16.97
N ALA A 670 -34.77 4.24 18.04
CA ALA A 670 -35.27 3.99 19.38
C ALA A 670 -36.78 4.26 19.51
N LEU A 671 -37.28 5.35 18.90
CA LEU A 671 -38.70 5.67 18.89
C LEU A 671 -39.53 4.65 18.09
N ALA A 672 -38.97 4.07 17.02
CA ALA A 672 -39.62 3.06 16.20
C ALA A 672 -39.56 1.64 16.78
N ALA A 673 -38.57 1.34 17.64
CA ALA A 673 -38.29 -0.01 18.14
C ALA A 673 -39.51 -0.72 18.77
N PRO A 674 -40.35 -0.08 19.62
CA PRO A 674 -41.53 -0.75 20.17
C PRO A 674 -42.55 -1.17 19.11
N ALA A 675 -42.75 -0.34 18.07
CA ALA A 675 -43.66 -0.65 16.98
C ALA A 675 -43.11 -1.77 16.09
N GLN A 676 -41.81 -1.73 15.79
CA GLN A 676 -41.12 -2.76 15.01
C GLN A 676 -41.13 -4.12 15.73
N ALA A 677 -40.89 -4.16 17.04
CA ALA A 677 -40.98 -5.38 17.84
C ALA A 677 -42.40 -5.99 17.80
N ALA A 678 -43.43 -5.15 17.91
CA ALA A 678 -44.82 -5.59 17.82
C ALA A 678 -45.19 -6.12 16.41
N GLU A 679 -44.68 -5.48 15.35
CA GLU A 679 -44.87 -5.94 13.97
C GLU A 679 -44.13 -7.26 13.69
N ALA A 680 -42.92 -7.43 14.21
CA ALA A 680 -42.14 -8.66 14.11
C ALA A 680 -42.86 -9.83 14.80
N ALA A 681 -43.39 -9.61 16.01
CA ALA A 681 -44.19 -10.61 16.71
C ALA A 681 -45.46 -10.99 15.92
N ALA A 682 -46.16 -10.00 15.34
CA ALA A 682 -47.35 -10.24 14.51
C ALA A 682 -47.02 -11.01 13.22
N ALA A 683 -45.87 -10.74 12.60
CA ALA A 683 -45.39 -11.44 11.41
C ALA A 683 -45.01 -12.89 11.73
N ALA A 684 -44.27 -13.12 12.81
CA ALA A 684 -43.89 -14.46 13.28
C ALA A 684 -45.12 -15.31 13.64
N GLU A 685 -46.14 -14.72 14.25
CA GLU A 685 -47.41 -15.40 14.53
C GLU A 685 -48.18 -15.78 13.24
N LEU A 686 -48.16 -14.94 12.21
CA LEU A 686 -48.74 -15.28 10.90
C LEU A 686 -48.00 -16.41 10.21
N GLU A 687 -46.67 -16.43 10.31
CA GLU A 687 -45.85 -17.52 9.80
C GLU A 687 -46.13 -18.82 10.55
N LEU A 688 -46.21 -18.79 11.88
CA LEU A 688 -46.60 -19.93 12.70
C LEU A 688 -47.95 -20.51 12.27
N GLN A 689 -48.94 -19.65 12.02
CA GLN A 689 -50.26 -20.09 11.54
C GLN A 689 -50.19 -20.75 10.15
N ALA A 690 -49.36 -20.22 9.25
CA ALA A 690 -49.15 -20.79 7.91
C ALA A 690 -48.44 -22.14 7.98
N VAL A 691 -47.41 -22.27 8.81
CA VAL A 691 -46.64 -23.51 9.03
C VAL A 691 -47.52 -24.55 9.71
N GLN A 692 -48.31 -24.19 10.72
CA GLN A 692 -49.26 -25.11 11.35
C GLN A 692 -50.30 -25.64 10.34
N ALA A 693 -50.81 -24.79 9.44
CA ALA A 693 -51.73 -25.22 8.38
C ALA A 693 -51.06 -26.16 7.37
N ALA A 694 -49.77 -25.95 7.06
CA ALA A 694 -48.98 -26.82 6.20
C ALA A 694 -48.70 -28.18 6.86
N VAL A 695 -48.36 -28.18 8.15
CA VAL A 695 -48.15 -29.39 8.97
C VAL A 695 -49.45 -30.22 9.04
N ASP A 696 -50.60 -29.58 9.23
CA ASP A 696 -51.91 -30.24 9.27
C ASP A 696 -52.29 -30.89 7.92
N ALA A 697 -51.67 -30.46 6.81
CA ALA A 697 -51.86 -31.01 5.47
C ALA A 697 -50.92 -32.17 5.12
N VAL A 698 -49.94 -32.49 5.99
CA VAL A 698 -48.97 -33.58 5.76
C VAL A 698 -49.65 -34.95 5.86
N ASP A 699 -49.31 -35.85 4.94
CA ASP A 699 -49.83 -37.23 4.93
C ASP A 699 -49.38 -37.99 6.20
N PRO A 700 -50.31 -38.41 7.08
CA PRO A 700 -49.98 -39.09 8.32
C PRO A 700 -49.34 -40.47 8.12
N ASP A 701 -49.43 -41.05 6.92
CA ASP A 701 -48.80 -42.34 6.61
C ASP A 701 -47.33 -42.19 6.19
N ASN A 702 -46.83 -40.97 5.98
CA ASN A 702 -45.43 -40.68 5.67
C ASN A 702 -44.65 -40.20 6.91
N ALA A 703 -44.07 -41.16 7.63
CA ALA A 703 -43.34 -40.90 8.87
C ALA A 703 -42.15 -39.91 8.73
N GLU A 704 -41.52 -39.84 7.56
CA GLU A 704 -40.38 -38.94 7.31
C GLU A 704 -40.85 -37.50 7.11
N ALA A 705 -41.94 -37.31 6.36
CA ALA A 705 -42.56 -35.99 6.17
C ALA A 705 -43.17 -35.44 7.47
N VAL A 706 -43.76 -36.31 8.30
CA VAL A 706 -44.29 -35.91 9.62
C VAL A 706 -43.16 -35.49 10.57
N ALA A 707 -42.01 -36.17 10.54
CA ALA A 707 -40.86 -35.80 11.36
C ALA A 707 -40.23 -34.47 10.93
N GLN A 708 -40.12 -34.22 9.62
CA GLN A 708 -39.62 -32.95 9.08
C GLN A 708 -40.57 -31.79 9.40
N ALA A 709 -41.88 -31.98 9.22
CA ALA A 709 -42.89 -30.98 9.55
C ALA A 709 -42.92 -30.64 11.05
N ALA A 710 -42.71 -31.63 11.93
CA ALA A 710 -42.63 -31.40 13.37
C ALA A 710 -41.37 -30.64 13.79
N ALA A 711 -40.24 -30.82 13.09
CA ALA A 711 -39.01 -30.07 13.35
C ALA A 711 -39.17 -28.60 12.93
N VAL A 712 -39.66 -28.35 11.70
CA VAL A 712 -39.91 -26.98 11.21
C VAL A 712 -40.92 -26.24 12.09
N LEU A 713 -41.98 -26.93 12.56
CA LEU A 713 -42.94 -26.31 13.49
C LEU A 713 -42.29 -25.97 14.84
N ALA A 714 -41.37 -26.79 15.35
CA ALA A 714 -40.69 -26.51 16.61
C ALA A 714 -39.79 -25.27 16.51
N ASP A 715 -39.08 -25.12 15.39
CA ASP A 715 -38.23 -23.94 15.14
C ASP A 715 -39.08 -22.67 15.03
N VAL A 716 -40.14 -22.68 14.21
CA VAL A 716 -41.03 -21.53 14.01
C VAL A 716 -41.81 -21.15 15.29
N VAL A 717 -42.14 -22.13 16.14
CA VAL A 717 -42.72 -21.84 17.47
C VAL A 717 -41.71 -21.12 18.36
N ALA A 718 -40.45 -21.57 18.37
CA ALA A 718 -39.41 -20.91 19.16
C ALA A 718 -39.16 -19.47 18.67
N ASP A 719 -39.13 -19.25 17.36
CA ASP A 719 -38.95 -17.92 16.77
C ASP A 719 -40.13 -16.98 17.11
N ALA A 720 -41.37 -17.49 17.05
CA ALA A 720 -42.55 -16.71 17.42
C ALA A 720 -42.61 -16.42 18.94
N GLU A 721 -42.22 -17.37 19.78
CA GLU A 721 -42.12 -17.16 21.23
C GLU A 721 -41.03 -16.12 21.58
N ALA A 722 -39.89 -16.15 20.90
CA ALA A 722 -38.82 -15.17 21.06
C ALA A 722 -39.27 -13.77 20.62
N ALA A 723 -39.85 -13.63 19.41
CA ALA A 723 -40.35 -12.35 18.92
C ALA A 723 -41.45 -11.75 19.82
N GLN A 724 -42.33 -12.59 20.38
CA GLN A 724 -43.35 -12.16 21.33
C GLN A 724 -42.74 -11.72 22.67
N ALA A 725 -41.70 -12.41 23.16
CA ALA A 725 -41.00 -12.01 24.39
C ALA A 725 -40.36 -10.62 24.24
N THR A 726 -39.70 -10.36 23.11
CA THR A 726 -39.17 -9.03 22.78
C THR A 726 -40.28 -7.98 22.70
N ALA A 727 -41.39 -8.26 22.02
CA ALA A 727 -42.51 -7.32 21.95
C ALA A 727 -43.13 -7.03 23.33
N ASP A 728 -43.22 -8.03 24.21
CA ASP A 728 -43.74 -7.88 25.58
C ASP A 728 -42.80 -7.02 26.45
N GLU A 729 -41.49 -7.10 26.23
CA GLU A 729 -40.49 -6.25 26.88
C GLU A 729 -40.63 -4.78 26.46
N TYR A 730 -40.69 -4.51 25.16
CA TYR A 730 -40.88 -3.15 24.63
C TYR A 730 -42.29 -2.57 24.88
N ALA A 731 -43.27 -3.40 25.22
CA ALA A 731 -44.64 -2.95 25.50
C ALA A 731 -44.76 -2.15 26.81
N ASP A 732 -43.81 -2.32 27.75
CA ASP A 732 -43.73 -1.49 28.95
C ASP A 732 -42.99 -0.18 28.64
N THR A 733 -43.73 0.77 28.06
CA THR A 733 -43.17 2.08 27.65
C THR A 733 -42.58 2.87 28.81
N ASP A 734 -43.13 2.70 30.03
CA ASP A 734 -42.63 3.39 31.22
C ASP A 734 -41.28 2.78 31.67
N ALA A 735 -41.13 1.46 31.59
CA ALA A 735 -39.86 0.79 31.87
C ALA A 735 -38.80 1.08 30.80
N TYR A 736 -39.20 1.10 29.52
CA TYR A 736 -38.32 1.43 28.40
C TYR A 736 -37.77 2.86 28.49
N ALA A 737 -38.65 3.83 28.77
CA ALA A 737 -38.25 5.23 28.98
C ALA A 737 -37.33 5.40 30.20
N ALA A 738 -37.60 4.67 31.29
CA ALA A 738 -36.76 4.71 32.49
C ALA A 738 -35.36 4.12 32.23
N ALA A 739 -35.26 3.03 31.47
CA ALA A 739 -33.98 2.42 31.09
C ALA A 739 -33.16 3.36 30.19
N ALA A 740 -33.80 4.03 29.23
CA ALA A 740 -33.14 5.02 28.38
C ALA A 740 -32.60 6.21 29.19
N ALA A 741 -33.37 6.72 30.16
CA ALA A 741 -32.92 7.80 31.04
C ALA A 741 -31.74 7.38 31.94
N GLU A 742 -31.74 6.16 32.48
CA GLU A 742 -30.63 5.63 33.27
C GLU A 742 -29.36 5.44 32.44
N ALA A 743 -29.49 5.01 31.18
CA ALA A 743 -28.38 4.93 30.24
C ALA A 743 -27.81 6.32 29.91
N ALA A 744 -28.67 7.33 29.72
CA ALA A 744 -28.26 8.72 29.49
C ALA A 744 -27.50 9.31 30.69
N ASP A 745 -28.00 9.10 31.90
CA ASP A 745 -27.32 9.52 33.13
C ASP A 745 -25.94 8.85 33.25
N SER A 746 -25.86 7.55 32.98
CA SER A 746 -24.60 6.78 33.05
C SER A 746 -23.58 7.24 32.01
N ALA A 747 -24.01 7.48 30.77
CA ALA A 747 -23.14 7.97 29.70
C ALA A 747 -22.63 9.39 30.00
N THR A 748 -23.48 10.24 30.60
CA THR A 748 -23.07 11.60 31.04
C THR A 748 -22.00 11.54 32.13
N GLU A 749 -22.14 10.64 33.12
CA GLU A 749 -21.10 10.46 34.15
C GLU A 749 -19.76 10.00 33.57
N VAL A 750 -19.78 9.14 32.54
CA VAL A 750 -18.56 8.70 31.82
C VAL A 750 -17.92 9.86 31.06
N ALA A 751 -18.72 10.67 30.34
CA ALA A 751 -18.23 11.85 29.63
C ALA A 751 -17.61 12.89 30.58
N GLU A 752 -18.26 13.17 31.72
CA GLU A 752 -17.72 14.07 32.74
C GLU A 752 -16.37 13.56 33.31
N ALA A 753 -16.24 12.25 33.51
CA ALA A 753 -14.99 11.65 33.98
C ALA A 753 -13.87 11.69 32.93
N ALA A 754 -14.19 11.42 31.66
CA ALA A 754 -13.22 11.50 30.56
C ALA A 754 -12.73 12.94 30.35
N ALA A 755 -13.63 13.93 30.43
CA ALA A 755 -13.28 15.34 30.36
C ALA A 755 -12.35 15.79 31.51
N GLU A 756 -12.55 15.27 32.73
CA GLU A 756 -11.63 15.53 33.86
C GLU A 756 -10.23 14.97 33.59
N VAL A 757 -10.13 13.77 33.00
CA VAL A 757 -8.85 13.15 32.61
C VAL A 757 -8.16 13.94 31.50
N ALA A 758 -8.91 14.38 30.47
CA ALA A 758 -8.39 15.20 29.39
C ALA A 758 -7.85 16.55 29.91
N GLU A 759 -8.58 17.22 30.80
CA GLU A 759 -8.14 18.46 31.44
C GLU A 759 -6.86 18.24 32.27
N GLU A 760 -6.79 17.16 33.07
CA GLU A 760 -5.60 16.83 33.85
C GLU A 760 -4.39 16.50 32.96
N ALA A 761 -4.60 15.75 31.88
CA ALA A 761 -3.57 15.41 30.90
C ALA A 761 -3.03 16.66 30.19
N ALA A 762 -3.91 17.57 29.74
CA ALA A 762 -3.53 18.83 29.12
C ALA A 762 -2.79 19.76 30.10
N GLU A 763 -3.23 19.84 31.36
CA GLU A 763 -2.50 20.57 32.41
C GLU A 763 -1.11 19.97 32.65
N TYR A 764 -0.99 18.65 32.65
CA TYR A 764 0.28 17.94 32.80
C TYR A 764 1.21 18.18 31.62
N ALA A 765 0.71 18.09 30.38
CA ALA A 765 1.46 18.39 29.16
C ALA A 765 2.03 19.82 29.18
N ALA A 766 1.23 20.81 29.57
CA ALA A 766 1.65 22.21 29.63
C ALA A 766 2.77 22.50 30.65
N VAL A 767 2.96 21.63 31.66
CA VAL A 767 4.00 21.78 32.69
C VAL A 767 5.09 20.72 32.60
N ALA A 768 4.95 19.75 31.70
CA ALA A 768 5.88 18.65 31.53
C ALA A 768 7.25 19.20 31.09
N PRO A 769 8.35 18.74 31.72
CA PRO A 769 9.67 19.22 31.37
C PRO A 769 10.12 18.64 30.03
N ASP A 770 10.87 19.43 29.25
CA ASP A 770 11.67 18.95 28.11
C ASP A 770 12.90 18.17 28.61
N GLU A 771 12.64 17.15 29.43
CA GLU A 771 13.61 16.23 29.99
C GLU A 771 13.23 14.79 29.61
N PRO A 772 14.21 13.93 29.30
CA PRO A 772 13.95 12.57 28.83
C PRO A 772 13.19 11.75 29.86
N VAL A 773 12.25 10.91 29.39
CA VAL A 773 11.46 10.03 30.26
C VAL A 773 12.35 9.10 31.09
N PRO A 774 12.25 9.11 32.44
CA PRO A 774 12.99 8.19 33.29
C PRO A 774 12.53 6.74 33.10
N GLY A 775 13.46 5.81 32.80
CA GLY A 775 13.15 4.37 32.69
C GLY A 775 13.24 3.80 31.27
N VAL A 776 13.23 4.64 30.24
CA VAL A 776 13.31 4.20 28.83
C VAL A 776 14.77 3.99 28.41
N ALA A 777 15.11 2.76 27.99
CA ALA A 777 16.33 2.35 27.27
C ALA A 777 17.72 2.71 27.88
N PRO A 778 18.83 2.05 27.46
CA PRO A 778 20.18 2.49 27.82
C PRO A 778 20.49 3.84 27.15
N ARG A 779 20.92 4.85 27.91
CA ARG A 779 21.37 6.16 27.36
C ARG A 779 22.61 6.04 26.49
N GLY A 780 23.41 4.99 26.67
CA GLY A 780 24.68 4.82 25.98
C GLY A 780 25.22 3.40 26.07
N ILE A 781 25.60 2.80 24.94
CA ILE A 781 26.40 1.57 24.89
C ILE A 781 27.78 1.95 24.38
N LEU A 782 28.82 1.62 25.15
CA LEU A 782 30.22 1.77 24.77
C LEU A 782 30.86 0.39 24.64
N GLN A 783 31.32 0.05 23.44
CA GLN A 783 32.09 -1.16 23.18
C GLN A 783 33.53 -0.78 22.86
N ASP A 784 34.46 -1.23 23.70
CA ASP A 784 35.89 -1.11 23.48
C ASP A 784 36.44 -2.47 23.02
N PRO A 785 36.67 -2.67 21.71
CA PRO A 785 37.17 -3.94 21.17
C PRO A 785 38.62 -4.22 21.59
N THR A 786 39.39 -3.19 21.96
CA THR A 786 40.79 -3.34 22.41
C THR A 786 40.87 -3.84 23.85
N ALA A 787 39.90 -3.45 24.68
CA ALA A 787 39.79 -3.88 26.08
C ALA A 787 38.87 -5.10 26.30
N GLY A 788 38.13 -5.55 25.28
CA GLY A 788 37.13 -6.61 25.41
C GLY A 788 36.00 -6.25 26.38
N ALA A 789 35.69 -4.96 26.47
CA ALA A 789 34.79 -4.40 27.47
C ALA A 789 33.55 -3.79 26.82
N THR A 790 32.36 -4.14 27.34
CA THR A 790 31.10 -3.47 26.98
C THR A 790 30.55 -2.80 28.23
N THR A 791 30.23 -1.51 28.14
CA THR A 791 29.59 -0.75 29.22
C THR A 791 28.27 -0.17 28.73
N VAL A 792 27.19 -0.49 29.44
CA VAL A 792 25.85 0.01 29.19
C VAL A 792 25.50 1.04 30.27
N THR A 793 25.22 2.27 29.87
CA THR A 793 24.76 3.35 30.74
C THR A 793 23.24 3.40 30.69
N LEU A 794 22.59 3.18 31.84
CA LEU A 794 21.14 3.17 31.96
C LEU A 794 20.58 4.58 32.13
N SER A 795 19.29 4.76 31.86
CA SER A 795 18.51 6.00 32.06
C SER A 795 18.66 6.59 33.47
N SER A 796 18.86 5.75 34.49
CA SER A 796 19.14 6.10 35.89
C SER A 796 20.54 6.69 36.16
N GLY A 797 21.42 6.76 35.15
CA GLY A 797 22.83 7.14 35.32
C GLY A 797 23.73 6.05 35.91
N ASN A 798 23.16 4.86 36.18
CA ASN A 798 23.93 3.68 36.55
C ASN A 798 24.56 3.01 35.33
N SER A 799 25.77 2.48 35.50
CA SER A 799 26.47 1.75 34.43
C SER A 799 26.59 0.27 34.79
N VAL A 800 26.21 -0.61 33.87
CA VAL A 800 26.44 -2.05 33.94
C VAL A 800 27.39 -2.43 32.83
N GLY A 801 28.54 -2.99 33.17
CA GLY A 801 29.53 -3.40 32.18
C GLY A 801 30.10 -4.77 32.46
N TYR A 802 30.61 -5.41 31.41
CA TYR A 802 31.39 -6.62 31.54
C TYR A 802 32.74 -6.49 30.84
N VAL A 803 33.77 -7.09 31.43
CA VAL A 803 35.11 -7.19 30.83
C VAL A 803 35.43 -8.66 30.63
N LEU A 804 35.70 -9.05 29.39
CA LEU A 804 36.23 -10.35 29.05
C LEU A 804 37.75 -10.34 29.22
N SER A 805 38.25 -11.09 30.19
CA SER A 805 39.68 -11.24 30.41
C SER A 805 40.29 -12.19 29.35
N ASP A 806 41.58 -12.04 29.03
CA ASP A 806 42.33 -12.91 28.07
C ASP A 806 42.28 -14.43 28.40
N ASP A 807 41.84 -14.79 29.62
CA ASP A 807 41.66 -16.16 30.09
C ASP A 807 40.21 -16.68 29.93
N GLY A 808 39.33 -15.91 29.28
CA GLY A 808 37.93 -16.27 29.01
C GLY A 808 36.98 -16.05 30.18
N VAL A 809 37.41 -15.36 31.25
CA VAL A 809 36.55 -15.04 32.40
C VAL A 809 35.83 -13.70 32.17
N ILE A 810 34.51 -13.73 32.23
CA ILE A 810 33.65 -12.53 32.19
C ILE A 810 33.50 -11.97 33.61
N THR A 811 33.87 -10.70 33.79
CA THR A 811 33.71 -9.99 35.07
C THR A 811 32.60 -8.96 34.94
N LEU A 812 31.48 -9.15 35.66
CA LEU A 812 30.37 -8.20 35.70
C LEU A 812 30.66 -7.09 36.72
N GLN A 813 30.52 -5.82 36.32
CA GLN A 813 30.61 -4.64 37.16
C GLN A 813 29.29 -3.87 37.07
N SER A 814 28.63 -3.67 38.22
CA SER A 814 27.41 -2.87 38.33
C SER A 814 27.58 -1.79 39.40
N SER A 815 27.08 -0.59 39.15
CA SER A 815 27.03 0.51 40.12
C SER A 815 25.75 0.52 40.98
N ALA A 816 24.81 -0.41 40.76
CA ALA A 816 23.51 -0.38 41.40
C ALA A 816 23.55 -0.90 42.85
N ALA A 817 23.24 -0.01 43.81
CA ALA A 817 22.64 -0.40 45.08
C ALA A 817 21.12 -0.47 44.87
N ALA A 818 20.48 -1.54 45.36
CA ALA A 818 19.07 -1.87 45.15
C ALA A 818 18.11 -0.67 45.32
N ASP A 819 17.36 -0.36 44.25
CA ASP A 819 16.34 0.68 44.21
C ASP A 819 14.93 0.03 44.24
N PRO A 820 14.05 0.40 45.20
CA PRO A 820 12.71 -0.18 45.37
C PRO A 820 11.64 0.28 44.35
N ASN A 821 11.97 1.04 43.31
CA ASN A 821 10.97 1.60 42.36
C ASN A 821 10.48 0.67 41.24
N LEU A 822 10.87 -0.61 41.19
CA LEU A 822 10.36 -1.57 40.19
C LEU A 822 8.93 -2.09 40.47
N VAL A 823 8.26 -1.59 41.51
CA VAL A 823 6.87 -1.97 41.83
C VAL A 823 5.84 -1.08 41.10
N ALA A 824 6.21 0.14 40.69
CA ALA A 824 5.26 1.09 40.09
C ALA A 824 5.00 0.87 38.59
N ALA A 825 5.92 0.24 37.84
CA ALA A 825 5.72 -0.08 36.43
C ALA A 825 4.71 -1.23 36.23
N ALA A 826 4.72 -2.22 37.13
CA ALA A 826 3.74 -3.31 37.12
C ALA A 826 2.34 -2.85 37.58
N GLU A 827 2.24 -1.76 38.35
CA GLU A 827 0.95 -1.15 38.71
C GLU A 827 0.37 -0.29 37.56
N ALA A 828 1.21 0.26 36.68
CA ALA A 828 0.78 1.01 35.49
C ALA A 828 0.31 0.08 34.35
N GLU A 829 1.02 -1.02 34.11
CA GLU A 829 0.60 -2.09 33.17
C GLU A 829 -0.75 -2.69 33.60
N ALA A 830 -0.91 -2.99 34.89
CA ALA A 830 -2.18 -3.46 35.45
C ALA A 830 -3.33 -2.44 35.41
N THR A 831 -3.05 -1.15 35.21
CA THR A 831 -4.08 -0.09 35.06
C THR A 831 -4.51 0.07 33.60
N ALA A 832 -3.58 -0.10 32.65
CA ALA A 832 -3.89 -0.10 31.22
C ALA A 832 -4.65 -1.37 30.79
N ASP A 833 -4.27 -2.54 31.32
CA ASP A 833 -4.99 -3.80 31.07
C ASP A 833 -6.42 -3.77 31.66
N ALA A 834 -6.62 -3.07 32.79
CA ALA A 834 -7.94 -2.88 33.39
C ALA A 834 -8.85 -1.92 32.59
N ALA A 835 -8.30 -0.98 31.83
CA ALA A 835 -9.05 -0.08 30.96
C ALA A 835 -9.51 -0.79 29.67
N THR A 836 -8.63 -1.61 29.07
CA THR A 836 -8.94 -2.44 27.89
C THR A 836 -10.02 -3.49 28.21
N ALA A 837 -9.92 -4.17 29.36
CA ALA A 837 -10.94 -5.12 29.81
C ALA A 837 -12.30 -4.46 30.12
N ALA A 838 -12.32 -3.17 30.52
CA ALA A 838 -13.56 -2.41 30.71
C ALA A 838 -14.21 -2.02 29.37
N ALA A 839 -13.42 -1.72 28.34
CA ALA A 839 -13.88 -1.46 26.98
C ALA A 839 -14.44 -2.73 26.30
N ASP A 840 -13.76 -3.88 26.45
CA ASP A 840 -14.25 -5.18 25.95
C ASP A 840 -15.56 -5.60 26.63
N ARG A 841 -15.71 -5.29 27.93
CA ARG A 841 -16.95 -5.53 28.69
C ARG A 841 -18.07 -4.60 28.24
N ALA A 842 -17.78 -3.32 27.97
CA ALA A 842 -18.76 -2.36 27.44
C ALA A 842 -19.24 -2.74 26.04
N GLN A 843 -18.35 -3.28 25.19
CA GLN A 843 -18.69 -3.78 23.86
C GLN A 843 -19.49 -5.09 23.91
N ALA A 844 -19.14 -6.04 24.80
CA ALA A 844 -19.92 -7.25 25.01
C ALA A 844 -21.33 -6.97 25.58
N ILE A 845 -21.47 -5.92 26.41
CA ILE A 845 -22.76 -5.44 26.91
C ILE A 845 -23.56 -4.78 25.77
N ALA A 846 -22.93 -3.98 24.90
CA ALA A 846 -23.57 -3.38 23.73
C ALA A 846 -24.07 -4.45 22.73
N ASP A 847 -23.29 -5.52 22.51
CA ASP A 847 -23.67 -6.64 21.65
C ASP A 847 -24.81 -7.48 22.25
N ALA A 848 -24.84 -7.65 23.58
CA ALA A 848 -25.95 -8.32 24.28
C ALA A 848 -27.24 -7.49 24.26
N VAL A 849 -27.13 -6.16 24.33
CA VAL A 849 -28.26 -5.22 24.18
C VAL A 849 -28.82 -5.24 22.75
N LEU A 850 -27.96 -5.43 21.74
CA LEU A 850 -28.37 -5.65 20.34
C LEU A 850 -29.02 -7.03 20.10
N ALA A 851 -28.71 -8.05 20.91
CA ALA A 851 -29.17 -9.43 20.74
C ALA A 851 -30.35 -9.85 21.64
N GLY A 852 -30.64 -9.14 22.73
CA GLY A 852 -31.83 -9.36 23.58
C GLY A 852 -31.81 -10.59 24.51
N ASP A 853 -30.63 -11.11 24.91
CA ASP A 853 -30.49 -12.23 25.88
C ASP A 853 -29.35 -11.96 26.88
N THR A 854 -29.62 -12.06 28.20
CA THR A 854 -28.65 -11.81 29.28
C THR A 854 -28.13 -13.09 29.97
N THR A 855 -28.59 -14.27 29.54
CA THR A 855 -28.33 -15.53 30.27
C THR A 855 -26.88 -16.03 30.13
N ALA A 856 -26.22 -15.74 29.00
CA ALA A 856 -24.83 -16.12 28.77
C ALA A 856 -23.82 -15.25 29.54
N VAL A 857 -24.19 -14.00 29.87
CA VAL A 857 -23.36 -13.04 30.61
C VAL A 857 -23.30 -13.40 32.09
N ASP A 858 -24.43 -13.83 32.67
CA ASP A 858 -24.50 -14.26 34.07
C ASP A 858 -23.81 -15.62 34.30
N ASP A 859 -23.96 -16.59 33.39
CA ASP A 859 -23.30 -17.90 33.48
C ASP A 859 -21.77 -17.82 33.26
N ALA A 860 -21.29 -16.89 32.43
CA ALA A 860 -19.87 -16.63 32.22
C ALA A 860 -19.22 -15.92 33.41
N ALA A 861 -19.92 -14.96 34.03
CA ALA A 861 -19.45 -14.26 35.23
C ALA A 861 -19.36 -15.19 36.47
N GLU A 862 -20.27 -16.17 36.61
CA GLU A 862 -20.22 -17.15 37.71
C GLU A 862 -19.08 -18.17 37.53
N LEU A 863 -18.76 -18.59 36.29
CA LEU A 863 -17.64 -19.49 35.99
C LEU A 863 -16.27 -18.82 36.17
N ALA A 864 -16.14 -17.56 35.77
CA ALA A 864 -14.89 -16.81 35.91
C ALA A 864 -14.55 -16.49 37.38
N GLY A 865 -15.58 -16.32 38.22
CA GLY A 865 -15.41 -16.17 39.68
C GLY A 865 -14.88 -17.42 40.39
N GLU A 866 -15.23 -18.64 39.94
CA GLU A 866 -14.73 -19.89 40.52
C GLU A 866 -13.29 -20.22 40.08
N GLU A 867 -12.90 -19.90 38.84
CA GLU A 867 -11.54 -20.11 38.30
C GLU A 867 -10.51 -19.16 38.96
N ALA A 868 -10.91 -17.92 39.27
CA ALA A 868 -10.08 -16.94 39.97
C ALA A 868 -9.78 -17.31 41.44
N GLU A 869 -10.69 -18.01 42.14
CA GLU A 869 -10.43 -18.52 43.49
C GLU A 869 -9.40 -19.67 43.49
N ASP A 870 -9.44 -20.57 42.50
CA ASP A 870 -8.49 -21.68 42.36
C ASP A 870 -7.09 -21.21 41.92
N ALA A 871 -6.99 -20.22 41.02
CA ALA A 871 -5.71 -19.60 40.63
C ALA A 871 -5.05 -18.84 41.78
N THR A 872 -5.84 -18.15 42.62
CA THR A 872 -5.33 -17.46 43.83
C THR A 872 -4.71 -18.46 44.81
N ALA A 873 -5.30 -19.65 44.96
CA ALA A 873 -4.74 -20.71 45.81
C ALA A 873 -3.44 -21.32 45.26
N ALA A 874 -3.22 -21.30 43.95
CA ALA A 874 -2.00 -21.77 43.30
C ALA A 874 -0.82 -20.80 43.49
N VAL A 875 -1.07 -19.49 43.42
CA VAL A 875 -0.07 -18.44 43.69
C VAL A 875 0.42 -18.50 45.15
N ASP A 876 -0.49 -18.65 46.11
CA ASP A 876 -0.15 -18.84 47.54
C ASP A 876 0.72 -20.08 47.78
N ALA A 877 0.49 -21.15 47.02
CA ALA A 877 1.29 -22.38 47.09
C ALA A 877 2.69 -22.21 46.48
N ALA A 878 2.81 -21.44 45.38
CA ALA A 878 4.07 -21.11 44.74
C ALA A 878 4.94 -20.17 45.60
N GLU A 879 4.35 -19.16 46.24
CA GLU A 879 5.03 -18.31 47.23
C GLU A 879 5.60 -19.13 48.40
N THR A 880 4.82 -20.10 48.88
CA THR A 880 5.25 -21.01 49.95
C THR A 880 6.44 -21.87 49.50
N ALA A 881 6.50 -22.29 48.23
CA ALA A 881 7.61 -23.05 47.65
C ALA A 881 8.88 -22.20 47.50
N VAL A 882 8.75 -20.95 47.04
CA VAL A 882 9.85 -19.97 46.96
C VAL A 882 10.42 -19.70 48.36
N ALA A 883 9.56 -19.49 49.36
CA ALA A 883 9.99 -19.30 50.75
C ALA A 883 10.73 -20.54 51.31
N HIS A 884 10.31 -21.76 50.94
CA HIS A 884 10.99 -22.99 51.31
C HIS A 884 12.34 -23.15 50.60
N ALA A 885 12.43 -22.84 49.30
CA ALA A 885 13.67 -22.88 48.52
C ALA A 885 14.69 -21.86 49.04
N ASN A 886 14.22 -20.65 49.38
CA ASN A 886 15.05 -19.62 50.02
C ASN A 886 15.51 -20.05 51.43
N ALA A 887 14.64 -20.68 52.22
CA ALA A 887 15.01 -21.25 53.51
C ALA A 887 16.02 -22.42 53.41
N VAL A 888 15.96 -23.20 52.33
CA VAL A 888 16.93 -24.28 52.01
C VAL A 888 18.27 -23.70 51.54
N ALA A 889 18.27 -22.63 50.73
CA ALA A 889 19.46 -21.92 50.30
C ALA A 889 20.18 -21.20 51.47
N VAL A 890 19.41 -20.69 52.44
CA VAL A 890 19.94 -20.07 53.68
C VAL A 890 20.43 -21.12 54.69
N ALA A 891 19.93 -22.36 54.64
CA ALA A 891 20.35 -23.47 55.51
C ALA A 891 21.48 -24.32 54.90
N LEU A 892 22.66 -23.72 54.72
CA LEU A 892 23.90 -24.44 54.38
C LEU A 892 24.36 -25.38 55.52
N ASP A 893 23.95 -26.66 55.45
CA ASP A 893 24.73 -27.80 55.97
C ASP A 893 24.45 -29.10 55.18
N ASN A 894 24.33 -29.00 53.85
CA ASN A 894 24.26 -30.16 52.95
C ASN A 894 25.43 -30.11 51.94
N PRO A 895 26.38 -31.06 51.96
CA PRO A 895 27.61 -30.99 51.16
C PRO A 895 27.41 -31.21 49.65
N ASP A 896 26.21 -31.62 49.21
CA ASP A 896 25.90 -31.85 47.80
C ASP A 896 25.15 -30.68 47.12
N MET A 897 24.85 -29.60 47.86
CA MET A 897 24.12 -28.43 47.33
C MET A 897 25.11 -27.30 46.97
N THR A 898 25.29 -27.04 45.68
CA THR A 898 26.18 -25.98 45.15
C THR A 898 25.39 -24.70 44.86
N ALA A 899 26.08 -23.56 44.78
CA ALA A 899 25.45 -22.28 44.44
C ALA A 899 24.70 -22.33 43.10
N GLY A 900 25.18 -23.12 42.12
CA GLY A 900 24.49 -23.36 40.86
C GLY A 900 23.16 -24.08 41.05
N ILE A 901 23.15 -25.21 41.77
CA ILE A 901 21.91 -25.99 42.00
C ILE A 901 20.89 -25.20 42.82
N ALA A 902 21.34 -24.36 43.75
CA ALA A 902 20.45 -23.47 44.51
C ALA A 902 19.89 -22.35 43.64
N ASN A 903 20.68 -21.79 42.73
CA ASN A 903 20.22 -20.77 41.79
C ASN A 903 19.24 -21.35 40.77
N ASP A 904 19.53 -22.53 40.22
CA ASP A 904 18.64 -23.23 39.27
C ASP A 904 17.29 -23.57 39.92
N ALA A 905 17.29 -23.99 41.20
CA ALA A 905 16.07 -24.26 41.94
C ALA A 905 15.29 -22.98 42.30
N LEU A 906 15.98 -21.86 42.54
CA LEU A 906 15.34 -20.56 42.80
C LEU A 906 14.74 -19.99 41.50
N SER A 907 15.46 -20.11 40.38
CA SER A 907 14.99 -19.72 39.05
C SER A 907 13.77 -20.53 38.65
N ALA A 908 13.80 -21.86 38.77
CA ALA A 908 12.64 -22.69 38.45
C ALA A 908 11.41 -22.40 39.33
N ALA A 909 11.61 -22.02 40.60
CA ALA A 909 10.51 -21.63 41.48
C ALA A 909 9.99 -20.21 41.20
N SER A 910 10.85 -19.31 40.70
CA SER A 910 10.48 -17.96 40.25
C SER A 910 9.70 -18.02 38.94
N GLU A 911 10.14 -18.84 37.98
CA GLU A 911 9.42 -19.09 36.73
C GLU A 911 8.04 -19.68 37.01
N ALA A 912 7.95 -20.71 37.86
CA ALA A 912 6.65 -21.28 38.23
C ALA A 912 5.72 -20.31 38.97
N ARG A 913 6.27 -19.30 39.68
CA ARG A 913 5.46 -18.24 40.30
C ARG A 913 4.97 -17.25 39.25
N GLN A 914 5.85 -16.86 38.32
CA GLN A 914 5.53 -15.94 37.23
C GLN A 914 4.46 -16.54 36.30
N ASP A 915 4.57 -17.83 35.97
CA ASP A 915 3.56 -18.55 35.19
C ASP A 915 2.20 -18.57 35.92
N ALA A 916 2.19 -18.81 37.24
CA ALA A 916 0.96 -18.80 38.04
C ALA A 916 0.38 -17.38 38.25
N GLU A 917 1.22 -16.35 38.35
CA GLU A 917 0.82 -14.94 38.39
C GLU A 917 0.21 -14.52 37.05
N SER A 918 0.75 -15.01 35.93
CA SER A 918 0.20 -14.80 34.59
C SER A 918 -1.14 -15.51 34.40
N GLU A 919 -1.28 -16.77 34.82
CA GLU A 919 -2.57 -17.48 34.78
C GLU A 919 -3.62 -16.82 35.70
N LEU A 920 -3.22 -16.28 36.87
CA LEU A 920 -4.12 -15.51 37.74
C LEU A 920 -4.57 -14.20 37.10
N SER A 921 -3.69 -13.52 36.36
CA SER A 921 -4.05 -12.33 35.58
C SER A 921 -5.11 -12.68 34.55
N ILE A 922 -4.82 -13.66 33.70
CA ILE A 922 -5.74 -14.12 32.64
C ILE A 922 -7.11 -14.53 33.22
N ALA A 923 -7.12 -15.21 34.37
CA ALA A 923 -8.36 -15.61 35.05
C ALA A 923 -9.14 -14.42 35.66
N ARG A 924 -8.46 -13.34 36.06
CA ARG A 924 -9.11 -12.08 36.50
C ARG A 924 -9.59 -11.24 35.34
N ASP A 925 -8.84 -11.21 34.25
CA ASP A 925 -9.19 -10.50 33.03
C ASP A 925 -10.39 -11.16 32.33
N SER A 926 -10.60 -12.46 32.55
CA SER A 926 -11.77 -13.22 32.09
C SER A 926 -13.03 -13.08 32.98
N ALA A 927 -12.96 -12.42 34.16
CA ALA A 927 -14.03 -12.30 35.16
C ALA A 927 -14.59 -10.87 35.31
#